data_AF-A0A1C5FWQ0-F1
#
_entry.id   AF-A0A1C5FWQ0-F1
#
_cell.length_a   1.000
_cell.length_b   1.000
_cell.length_c   1.000
_cell.angle_alpha   90.00
_cell.angle_beta   90.00
_cell.angle_gamma   90.00
#
_symmetry.space_group_name_H-M   'P 1'
#
loop_
_entity.id
_entity.type
_entity.pdbx_description
1 polymer ?
#
loop_
_entity_poly.entity_id
_entity_poly.type
_entity_poly.pdbx_seq_one_letter_code
_entity_poly.pdbx_strand_id
1 'polypeptide(L)'
;TDTTHTDILVTGSLRRDDGTVQRFLTSLAELHVRGVRIDWGPLFAGVSPVELPTYAFQRERFWLGADTAESAVDTWRYQISWNRLPDLDTPDLSGTWLAVVPEGDDEWAMAGARALAEPGRASVRTLQVPCDTDRRTLTGLLMDVAGSDDIAGVVSFLAADERAHPTHPALSRGMAHTVELLCALTTADVEAPLWCVTRAAVMALPTDSAPSPAQAAVWGFGRVAGLERSERWGGLIDLPVHCDAQVLRRFVAVLAQATSEDQVAVRPSAVLGRRLEPAPRTGPADAWRPHGTVLITGGTGALGAHVARWLAQSGAEHLVLLGRRGQKAPGAAALEDELTALGVRVTMTACDVTDRAALAGVLASVPDLTAVIHLAGTVRFGGSLDADLDEYAAVFDAKVTGALHLDELLDHASLEAFVLFSSAAAVWGGVGQAGYAAANALLDAVAQRRRARGLPATSIGWGTWGGSLAPEDEQRLSRIGLRPMRPEVAVTALRHVVGSAEPCPAITDVDWETFGPAFTAGRPSPLLSALPRLRNSSDTMAMAGERSGLRRRLAEVSTADQDRTLVDLVREHAAELLGHHGPAAIDPTVSFRRLGFDSLTAVELRTRLNAATGLRLPATLLFDHPSCRAVADLLRSELLGDHSGSLAVPSATEAAPVGAVASDEPIAIVAMSCRFPGGIESPEDLWRVVSEGREVLSGFPDDRGWDVEALYDPDPDRPRTSYVRTGAFLHDAAEFDPELFGISPREALAMDPQQRLLLESAWQVLEGARMAPTSMRSSRTGVFIGGWAQGYPSASDEGYALTGAATSVMSGRIAYALGLEGPALTVDTACSSSLVALHLASEALRRGECSLALAGGVTVMATPSTFVEFSRQRGLAPDGRCKAFAGAADGTGWGEGVGMLLLERLSDAERNGHRVLAVVRGSAV
;
A
#
# COMPACT_ATOMS: atom_id res chain seq x y z
N THR A 1 34.66 37.53 -34.01
CA THR A 1 34.68 36.28 -34.77
C THR A 1 36.10 35.82 -34.90
N ASP A 2 36.55 34.98 -33.98
CA ASP A 2 37.53 33.95 -34.30
C ASP A 2 37.11 32.69 -33.52
N THR A 3 37.05 31.58 -34.24
CA THR A 3 36.19 30.42 -34.00
C THR A 3 37.06 29.24 -33.56
N THR A 4 37.12 28.97 -32.26
CA THR A 4 37.28 27.63 -31.66
C THR A 4 36.99 27.75 -30.16
N HIS A 5 35.78 27.40 -29.73
CA HIS A 5 35.52 27.13 -28.31
C HIS A 5 36.22 25.80 -27.96
N THR A 6 37.51 25.87 -27.64
CA THR A 6 38.23 24.74 -27.05
C THR A 6 38.40 25.06 -25.57
N ASP A 7 37.78 24.26 -24.70
CA ASP A 7 37.95 24.41 -23.25
C ASP A 7 39.43 24.22 -22.89
N ILE A 8 40.07 25.28 -22.42
CA ILE A 8 41.48 25.24 -21.99
C ILE A 8 41.51 24.88 -20.50
N LEU A 9 42.07 23.71 -20.19
CA LEU A 9 42.29 23.24 -18.84
C LEU A 9 43.72 23.57 -18.37
N VAL A 10 43.85 24.27 -17.24
CA VAL A 10 45.16 24.62 -16.64
C VAL A 10 45.25 24.01 -15.24
N THR A 11 46.29 23.21 -14.98
CA THR A 11 46.66 22.74 -13.63
C THR A 11 48.08 23.19 -13.28
N GLY A 12 48.39 23.32 -11.99
CA GLY A 12 49.71 23.72 -11.51
C GLY A 12 50.55 22.50 -11.12
N SER A 13 51.60 22.21 -11.88
CA SER A 13 52.51 21.08 -11.66
C SER A 13 53.52 21.27 -10.51
N LEU A 14 53.71 22.52 -10.07
CA LEU A 14 54.57 22.89 -8.94
C LEU A 14 53.96 24.07 -8.18
N ARG A 15 53.95 24.00 -6.86
CA ARG A 15 53.57 25.10 -5.96
C ARG A 15 54.71 25.37 -4.99
N ARG A 16 54.87 26.63 -4.57
CA ARG A 16 55.84 26.99 -3.53
C ARG A 16 55.48 26.21 -2.26
N ASP A 17 56.47 25.51 -1.70
CA ASP A 17 56.37 24.65 -0.52
C ASP A 17 55.54 23.35 -0.66
N ASP A 18 55.09 23.01 -1.88
CA ASP A 18 54.34 21.76 -2.20
C ASP A 18 54.77 21.16 -3.56
N GLY A 19 56.07 21.21 -3.86
CA GLY A 19 56.66 20.71 -5.11
C GLY A 19 56.96 19.21 -5.10
N THR A 20 56.07 18.38 -4.56
CA THR A 20 56.30 16.94 -4.37
C THR A 20 55.98 16.11 -5.63
N VAL A 21 56.56 14.92 -5.75
CA VAL A 21 56.17 13.93 -6.78
C VAL A 21 54.67 13.62 -6.69
N GLN A 22 54.12 13.59 -5.48
CA GLN A 22 52.69 13.41 -5.25
C GLN A 22 51.88 14.55 -5.87
N ARG A 23 52.24 15.83 -5.64
CA ARG A 23 51.56 16.97 -6.29
C ARG A 23 51.62 16.91 -7.81
N PHE A 24 52.76 16.52 -8.37
CA PHE A 24 52.92 16.35 -9.81
C PHE A 24 51.99 15.26 -10.37
N LEU A 25 51.93 14.10 -9.70
CA LEU A 25 51.03 13.00 -10.06
C LEU A 25 49.55 13.37 -9.88
N THR A 26 49.21 14.12 -8.83
CA THR A 26 47.85 14.65 -8.62
C THR A 26 47.43 15.58 -9.75
N SER A 27 48.31 16.47 -10.21
CA SER A 27 48.02 17.34 -11.36
C SER A 27 47.84 16.55 -12.66
N LEU A 28 48.61 15.48 -12.89
CA LEU A 28 48.39 14.58 -14.03
C LEU A 28 47.06 13.82 -13.92
N ALA A 29 46.67 13.40 -12.72
CA ALA A 29 45.38 12.75 -12.47
C ALA A 29 44.20 13.72 -12.68
N GLU A 30 44.30 14.97 -12.22
CA GLU A 30 43.30 16.03 -12.45
C GLU A 30 43.06 16.27 -13.96
N LEU A 31 44.15 16.29 -14.76
CA LEU A 31 44.05 16.38 -16.22
C LEU A 31 43.37 15.13 -16.81
N HIS A 32 43.74 13.95 -16.34
CA HIS A 32 43.20 12.68 -16.81
C HIS A 32 41.69 12.54 -16.57
N VAL A 33 41.21 12.86 -15.36
CA VAL A 33 39.78 12.82 -15.00
C VAL A 33 38.95 13.79 -15.85
N ARG A 34 39.55 14.90 -16.29
CA ARG A 34 38.90 15.86 -17.19
C ARG A 34 39.08 15.54 -18.67
N GLY A 35 39.48 14.31 -19.00
CA GLY A 35 39.52 13.79 -20.37
C GLY A 35 40.82 14.03 -21.13
N VAL A 36 41.87 14.54 -20.48
CA VAL A 36 43.19 14.67 -21.13
C VAL A 36 43.89 13.31 -21.14
N ARG A 37 44.37 12.91 -22.31
CA ARG A 37 45.10 11.65 -22.46
C ARG A 37 46.50 11.77 -21.83
N ILE A 38 46.74 11.04 -20.75
CA ILE A 38 48.04 10.94 -20.08
C ILE A 38 48.60 9.53 -20.32
N ASP A 39 49.86 9.44 -20.74
CA ASP A 39 50.56 8.16 -20.83
C ASP A 39 51.18 7.80 -19.46
N TRP A 40 50.55 6.84 -18.79
CA TRP A 40 50.99 6.34 -17.49
C TRP A 40 52.02 5.21 -17.59
N GLY A 41 52.29 4.69 -18.80
CA GLY A 41 53.17 3.53 -19.02
C GLY A 41 54.56 3.67 -18.38
N PRO A 42 55.26 4.82 -18.49
CA PRO A 42 56.55 5.02 -17.86
C PRO A 42 56.53 4.98 -16.32
N LEU A 43 55.41 5.37 -15.70
CA LEU A 43 55.25 5.40 -14.24
C LEU A 43 55.07 3.99 -13.66
N PHE A 44 54.42 3.10 -14.43
CA PHE A 44 54.04 1.75 -13.99
C PHE A 44 54.94 0.64 -14.55
N ALA A 45 56.12 0.98 -15.09
CA ALA A 45 57.06 0.01 -15.62
C ALA A 45 57.48 -1.02 -14.55
N GLY A 46 57.17 -2.30 -14.77
CA GLY A 46 57.48 -3.40 -13.84
C GLY A 46 56.40 -3.71 -12.79
N VAL A 47 55.25 -3.03 -12.83
CA VAL A 47 54.09 -3.31 -11.98
C VAL A 47 53.03 -4.05 -12.81
N SER A 48 52.45 -5.14 -12.29
CA SER A 48 51.26 -5.75 -12.90
C SER A 48 50.05 -4.86 -12.61
N PRO A 49 49.45 -4.21 -13.62
CA PRO A 49 48.26 -3.40 -13.41
C PRO A 49 47.10 -4.32 -13.00
N VAL A 50 46.52 -4.07 -11.84
CA VAL A 50 45.24 -4.63 -11.44
C VAL A 50 44.18 -3.60 -11.84
N GLU A 51 43.21 -4.01 -12.64
CA GLU A 51 42.10 -3.15 -13.02
C GLU A 51 41.16 -3.03 -11.80
N LEU A 52 41.35 -1.96 -11.02
CA LEU A 52 40.46 -1.62 -9.93
C LEU A 52 39.70 -0.36 -10.34
N PRO A 53 38.37 -0.42 -10.57
CA PRO A 53 37.60 0.79 -10.47
C PRO A 53 37.58 1.17 -8.99
N THR A 54 38.29 2.24 -8.58
CA THR A 54 37.96 2.91 -7.32
C THR A 54 36.57 3.49 -7.50
N TYR A 55 35.57 2.74 -7.06
CA TYR A 55 34.20 3.10 -7.31
C TYR A 55 33.78 4.19 -6.34
N ALA A 56 33.55 5.41 -6.84
CA ALA A 56 32.94 6.46 -6.05
C ALA A 56 31.45 6.12 -5.92
N PHE A 57 31.03 5.66 -4.73
CA PHE A 57 29.63 5.34 -4.44
C PHE A 57 28.71 6.50 -4.84
N GLN A 58 27.70 6.22 -5.66
CA GLN A 58 26.65 7.14 -6.07
C GLN A 58 25.55 7.13 -5.01
N ARG A 59 25.87 7.67 -3.84
CA ARG A 59 24.98 7.56 -2.69
C ARG A 59 23.72 8.40 -2.86
N GLU A 60 22.58 7.77 -2.62
CA GLU A 60 21.28 8.40 -2.50
C GLU A 60 20.72 8.21 -1.08
N ARG A 61 19.76 9.04 -0.68
CA ARG A 61 19.19 9.01 0.67
C ARG A 61 18.08 7.97 0.79
N PHE A 62 18.23 7.05 1.74
CA PHE A 62 17.29 6.01 2.15
C PHE A 62 17.09 6.05 3.68
N TRP A 63 16.03 6.69 4.18
CA TRP A 63 15.69 6.64 5.61
C TRP A 63 14.18 6.63 5.83
N LEU A 64 13.71 5.77 6.72
CA LEU A 64 12.31 5.70 7.11
C LEU A 64 12.03 6.71 8.23
N GLY A 65 11.45 7.86 7.86
CA GLY A 65 11.18 8.98 8.76
C GLY A 65 9.72 9.07 9.24
N ALA A 66 9.48 9.86 10.29
CA ALA A 66 8.15 10.19 10.84
C ALA A 66 7.19 10.86 9.82
N ASP A 67 7.71 11.28 8.66
CA ASP A 67 6.93 11.63 7.46
C ASP A 67 6.06 10.47 6.94
N THR A 68 6.21 9.25 7.45
CA THR A 68 5.37 8.09 7.05
C THR A 68 3.88 8.29 7.30
N ALA A 69 3.43 9.03 8.31
CA ALA A 69 1.99 9.23 8.50
C ALA A 69 1.42 10.17 7.42
N GLU A 70 2.10 11.29 7.16
CA GLU A 70 1.66 12.24 6.12
C GLU A 70 1.84 11.68 4.71
N SER A 71 2.98 11.02 4.44
CA SER A 71 3.25 10.34 3.17
C SER A 71 2.32 9.14 2.93
N ALA A 72 1.99 8.34 3.96
CA ALA A 72 1.00 7.27 3.83
C ALA A 72 -0.39 7.84 3.53
N VAL A 73 -0.81 8.92 4.22
CA VAL A 73 -2.09 9.59 3.95
C VAL A 73 -2.18 10.07 2.49
N ASP A 74 -1.10 10.61 1.94
CA ASP A 74 -1.07 11.03 0.53
C ASP A 74 -1.24 9.84 -0.44
N THR A 75 -0.74 8.65 -0.08
CA THR A 75 -0.96 7.43 -0.87
C THR A 75 -2.35 6.79 -0.68
N TRP A 76 -3.07 7.16 0.38
CA TRP A 76 -4.40 6.62 0.69
C TRP A 76 -5.53 7.45 0.11
N ARG A 77 -5.24 8.61 -0.48
CA ARG A 77 -6.25 9.55 -0.95
C ARG A 77 -6.60 9.33 -2.42
N TYR A 78 -7.89 9.14 -2.67
CA TYR A 78 -8.45 8.97 -4.01
C TYR A 78 -9.65 9.89 -4.20
N GLN A 79 -9.89 10.27 -5.44
CA GLN A 79 -11.05 11.04 -5.87
C GLN A 79 -11.72 10.40 -7.08
N ILE A 80 -12.97 10.80 -7.31
CA ILE A 80 -13.70 10.44 -8.53
C ILE A 80 -13.54 11.56 -9.55
N SER A 81 -13.05 11.19 -10.74
CA SER A 81 -13.04 12.05 -11.91
C SER A 81 -14.03 11.53 -12.97
N TRP A 82 -14.40 12.40 -13.89
CA TRP A 82 -15.32 12.11 -14.98
C TRP A 82 -14.65 12.46 -16.30
N ASN A 83 -14.24 11.43 -17.03
CA ASN A 83 -13.46 11.58 -18.24
C ASN A 83 -14.36 11.54 -19.47
N ARG A 84 -14.11 12.47 -20.41
CA ARG A 84 -14.85 12.51 -21.67
C ARG A 84 -14.62 11.24 -22.46
N LEU A 85 -15.70 10.54 -22.78
CA LEU A 85 -15.67 9.39 -23.68
C LEU A 85 -15.56 9.87 -25.13
N PRO A 86 -15.00 9.06 -26.03
CA PRO A 86 -15.04 9.32 -27.47
C PRO A 86 -16.47 9.60 -27.93
N ASP A 87 -16.61 10.43 -28.97
CA ASP A 87 -17.92 10.69 -29.55
C ASP A 87 -18.54 9.36 -30.00
N LEU A 88 -19.68 9.03 -29.40
CA LEU A 88 -20.42 7.83 -29.70
C LEU A 88 -21.19 8.06 -31.00
N ASP A 89 -20.89 7.27 -32.03
CA ASP A 89 -21.81 7.10 -33.15
C ASP A 89 -23.17 6.65 -32.61
N THR A 90 -24.27 6.99 -33.30
CA THR A 90 -25.62 6.52 -32.94
C THR A 90 -25.99 5.30 -33.79
N PRO A 91 -25.53 4.07 -33.46
CA PRO A 91 -26.16 2.89 -34.02
C PRO A 91 -27.58 2.79 -33.47
N ASP A 92 -28.48 2.23 -34.27
CA ASP A 92 -29.84 1.95 -33.80
C ASP A 92 -29.82 0.78 -32.81
N LEU A 93 -30.63 0.89 -31.75
CA LEU A 93 -30.90 -0.25 -30.86
C LEU A 93 -31.51 -1.39 -31.68
N SER A 94 -31.09 -2.61 -31.42
CA SER A 94 -31.65 -3.82 -32.04
C SER A 94 -32.25 -4.75 -30.98
N GLY A 95 -33.18 -5.62 -31.39
CA GLY A 95 -33.89 -6.55 -30.52
C GLY A 95 -35.09 -5.94 -29.77
N THR A 96 -35.59 -6.67 -28.78
CA THR A 96 -36.71 -6.23 -27.93
C THR A 96 -36.18 -5.68 -26.61
N TRP A 97 -36.54 -4.46 -26.26
CA TRP A 97 -36.11 -3.79 -25.03
C TRP A 97 -37.28 -3.54 -24.09
N LEU A 98 -37.03 -3.65 -22.78
CA LEU A 98 -38.00 -3.35 -21.75
C LEU A 98 -37.66 -2.02 -21.07
N ALA A 99 -38.54 -1.04 -21.15
CA ALA A 99 -38.45 0.21 -20.40
C ALA A 99 -39.33 0.13 -19.15
N VAL A 100 -38.71 0.08 -17.97
CA VAL A 100 -39.41 0.00 -16.68
C VAL A 100 -39.50 1.39 -16.08
N VAL A 101 -40.72 1.89 -15.85
CA VAL A 101 -40.98 3.24 -15.35
C VAL A 101 -41.91 3.19 -14.12
N PRO A 102 -41.82 4.15 -13.19
CA PRO A 102 -42.77 4.21 -12.08
C PRO A 102 -44.18 4.51 -12.60
N GLU A 103 -45.21 4.02 -11.91
CA GLU A 103 -46.60 4.37 -12.20
C GLU A 103 -46.85 5.88 -12.03
N GLY A 104 -47.45 6.49 -13.07
CA GLY A 104 -47.72 7.92 -13.16
C GLY A 104 -47.14 8.57 -14.41
N ASP A 105 -47.30 9.89 -14.51
CA ASP A 105 -46.90 10.70 -15.66
C ASP A 105 -45.57 11.46 -15.40
N ASP A 106 -44.56 10.81 -14.81
CA ASP A 106 -43.22 11.43 -14.72
C ASP A 106 -42.65 11.59 -16.14
N GLU A 107 -42.77 12.82 -16.65
CA GLU A 107 -42.43 13.15 -18.03
C GLU A 107 -40.96 12.92 -18.35
N TRP A 108 -40.06 12.98 -17.36
CA TRP A 108 -38.63 12.71 -17.56
C TRP A 108 -38.40 11.21 -17.83
N ALA A 109 -38.99 10.33 -17.01
CA ALA A 109 -38.90 8.88 -17.21
C ALA A 109 -39.57 8.48 -18.54
N MET A 110 -40.73 9.07 -18.83
CA MET A 110 -41.47 8.78 -20.06
C MET A 110 -40.78 9.30 -21.32
N ALA A 111 -40.12 10.47 -21.26
CA ALA A 111 -39.31 10.97 -22.36
C ALA A 111 -38.10 10.06 -22.64
N GLY A 112 -37.45 9.54 -21.59
CA GLY A 112 -36.40 8.54 -21.72
C GLY A 112 -36.89 7.25 -22.37
N ALA A 113 -38.03 6.71 -21.92
CA ALA A 113 -38.65 5.52 -22.51
C ALA A 113 -39.05 5.73 -23.98
N ARG A 114 -39.64 6.89 -24.33
CA ARG A 114 -40.00 7.23 -25.72
C ARG A 114 -38.80 7.35 -26.65
N ALA A 115 -37.66 7.85 -26.16
CA ALA A 115 -36.44 7.96 -26.95
C ALA A 115 -35.90 6.60 -27.43
N LEU A 116 -36.18 5.53 -26.69
CA LEU A 116 -35.85 4.16 -27.09
C LEU A 116 -36.74 3.68 -28.25
N ALA A 117 -37.98 4.15 -28.31
CA ALA A 117 -39.05 3.66 -29.19
C ALA A 117 -39.22 4.45 -30.51
N GLU A 118 -38.29 5.34 -30.86
CA GLU A 118 -38.41 6.16 -32.09
C GLU A 118 -38.49 5.30 -33.36
N PRO A 119 -39.30 5.68 -34.37
CA PRO A 119 -39.52 4.87 -35.57
C PRO A 119 -38.22 4.55 -36.33
N GLY A 120 -37.95 3.26 -36.56
CA GLY A 120 -36.74 2.76 -37.21
C GLY A 120 -35.75 2.05 -36.28
N ARG A 121 -36.03 1.99 -34.97
CA ARG A 121 -35.21 1.34 -33.92
C ARG A 121 -35.79 0.01 -33.41
N ALA A 122 -35.21 -0.50 -32.33
CA ALA A 122 -35.66 -1.66 -31.54
C ALA A 122 -37.15 -1.64 -31.18
N SER A 123 -37.71 -2.83 -30.93
CA SER A 123 -39.04 -2.97 -30.35
C SER A 123 -38.96 -2.66 -28.86
N VAL A 124 -39.68 -1.65 -28.37
CA VAL A 124 -39.65 -1.26 -26.95
C VAL A 124 -41.01 -1.52 -26.31
N ARG A 125 -40.99 -2.23 -25.18
CA ARG A 125 -42.15 -2.46 -24.32
C ARG A 125 -42.00 -1.65 -23.05
N THR A 126 -43.02 -0.90 -22.67
CA THR A 126 -43.00 -0.13 -21.42
C THR A 126 -43.76 -0.88 -20.35
N LEU A 127 -43.10 -1.14 -19.22
CA LEU A 127 -43.69 -1.68 -18.00
C LEU A 127 -43.82 -0.56 -16.97
N GLN A 128 -45.05 -0.24 -16.57
CA GLN A 128 -45.31 0.67 -15.45
C GLN A 128 -45.37 -0.13 -14.15
N VAL A 129 -44.66 0.33 -13.12
CA VAL A 129 -44.59 -0.33 -11.81
C VAL A 129 -45.45 0.42 -10.79
N PRO A 130 -46.56 -0.19 -10.31
CA PRO A 130 -47.41 0.41 -9.29
C PRO A 130 -46.69 0.69 -7.97
N CYS A 131 -47.18 1.69 -7.23
CA CYS A 131 -46.51 2.17 -6.02
C CYS A 131 -46.34 1.12 -4.91
N ASP A 132 -47.31 0.21 -4.75
CA ASP A 132 -47.33 -0.83 -3.71
C ASP A 132 -46.87 -2.21 -4.22
N THR A 133 -46.10 -2.23 -5.32
CA THR A 133 -45.63 -3.47 -5.95
C THR A 133 -44.58 -4.19 -5.09
N ASP A 134 -44.85 -5.45 -4.76
CA ASP A 134 -43.89 -6.38 -4.15
C ASP A 134 -43.14 -7.22 -5.20
N ARG A 135 -42.08 -7.91 -4.77
CA ARG A 135 -41.25 -8.79 -5.62
C ARG A 135 -42.05 -9.73 -6.52
N ARG A 136 -43.11 -10.33 -5.95
CA ARG A 136 -43.91 -11.37 -6.59
C ARG A 136 -44.80 -10.77 -7.67
N THR A 137 -45.42 -9.64 -7.36
CA THR A 137 -46.23 -8.88 -8.31
C THR A 137 -45.36 -8.40 -9.46
N LEU A 138 -44.16 -7.87 -9.17
CA LEU A 138 -43.23 -7.42 -10.20
C LEU A 138 -42.76 -8.57 -11.10
N THR A 139 -42.50 -9.75 -10.53
CA THR A 139 -42.15 -10.96 -11.30
C THR A 139 -43.26 -11.35 -12.26
N GLY A 140 -44.53 -11.33 -11.82
CA GLY A 140 -45.68 -11.61 -12.68
C GLY A 140 -45.82 -10.60 -13.82
N LEU A 141 -45.69 -9.30 -13.52
CA LEU A 141 -45.71 -8.24 -14.53
C LEU A 141 -44.57 -8.39 -15.55
N LEU A 142 -43.37 -8.77 -15.11
CA LEU A 142 -42.24 -9.04 -16.01
C LEU A 142 -42.52 -10.22 -16.93
N MET A 143 -43.04 -11.33 -16.41
CA MET A 143 -43.39 -12.50 -17.21
C MET A 143 -44.47 -12.17 -18.26
N ASP A 144 -45.47 -11.37 -17.90
CA ASP A 144 -46.54 -10.96 -18.80
C ASP A 144 -46.04 -10.04 -19.94
N VAL A 145 -45.13 -9.10 -19.62
CA VAL A 145 -44.60 -8.13 -20.60
C VAL A 145 -43.47 -8.71 -21.45
N ALA A 146 -42.61 -9.56 -20.87
CA ALA A 146 -41.56 -10.25 -21.61
C ALA A 146 -42.16 -11.30 -22.57
N GLY A 147 -43.18 -12.04 -22.13
CA GLY A 147 -43.80 -13.10 -22.93
C GLY A 147 -42.82 -14.23 -23.24
N SER A 148 -42.81 -14.71 -24.49
CA SER A 148 -41.85 -15.71 -25.00
C SER A 148 -40.70 -15.08 -25.80
N ASP A 149 -40.58 -13.76 -25.79
CA ASP A 149 -39.61 -13.05 -26.63
C ASP A 149 -38.25 -12.93 -25.92
N ASP A 150 -37.18 -12.98 -26.72
CA ASP A 150 -35.83 -12.75 -26.23
C ASP A 150 -35.61 -11.25 -25.99
N ILE A 151 -35.41 -10.87 -24.73
CA ILE A 151 -35.21 -9.49 -24.31
C ILE A 151 -33.74 -9.12 -24.47
N ALA A 152 -33.45 -8.13 -25.30
CA ALA A 152 -32.10 -7.66 -25.58
C ALA A 152 -31.54 -6.75 -24.47
N GLY A 153 -32.40 -6.09 -23.69
CA GLY A 153 -31.99 -5.24 -22.58
C GLY A 153 -33.15 -4.67 -21.77
N VAL A 154 -32.89 -4.38 -20.50
CA VAL A 154 -33.85 -3.75 -19.58
C VAL A 154 -33.32 -2.38 -19.17
N VAL A 155 -34.13 -1.34 -19.29
CA VAL A 155 -33.80 0.03 -18.90
C VAL A 155 -34.78 0.48 -17.82
N SER A 156 -34.28 0.70 -16.61
CA SER A 156 -35.07 1.10 -15.45
C SER A 156 -34.95 2.59 -15.17
N PHE A 157 -36.09 3.28 -15.14
CA PHE A 157 -36.24 4.67 -14.70
C PHE A 157 -36.92 4.76 -13.32
N LEU A 158 -36.99 3.64 -12.57
CA LEU A 158 -37.66 3.57 -11.28
C LEU A 158 -37.11 4.56 -10.25
N ALA A 159 -35.82 4.89 -10.36
CA ALA A 159 -35.17 5.89 -9.52
C ALA A 159 -35.85 7.27 -9.56
N ALA A 160 -36.65 7.59 -10.60
CA ALA A 160 -37.40 8.83 -10.69
C ALA A 160 -38.43 9.02 -9.55
N ASP A 161 -38.92 7.93 -8.93
CA ASP A 161 -39.81 8.02 -7.78
C ASP A 161 -39.03 8.19 -6.46
N GLU A 162 -38.73 9.45 -6.15
CA GLU A 162 -37.97 9.83 -4.94
C GLU A 162 -38.85 9.93 -3.68
N ARG A 163 -40.16 9.62 -3.77
CA ARG A 163 -41.07 9.65 -2.60
C ARG A 163 -40.68 8.54 -1.63
N ALA A 164 -40.91 8.78 -0.32
CA ALA A 164 -40.66 7.77 0.70
C ALA A 164 -41.52 6.51 0.48
N HIS A 165 -40.93 5.34 0.74
CA HIS A 165 -41.64 4.07 0.70
C HIS A 165 -42.67 4.01 1.85
N PRO A 166 -43.93 3.57 1.61
CA PRO A 166 -45.00 3.67 2.59
C PRO A 166 -44.75 2.87 3.88
N THR A 167 -44.07 1.72 3.79
CA THR A 167 -43.74 0.87 4.95
C THR A 167 -42.31 1.03 5.43
N HIS A 168 -41.42 1.59 4.61
CA HIS A 168 -39.97 1.70 4.87
C HIS A 168 -39.49 3.12 4.57
N PRO A 169 -39.90 4.13 5.36
CA PRO A 169 -39.72 5.54 5.01
C PRO A 169 -38.24 5.98 4.87
N ALA A 170 -37.29 5.20 5.37
CA ALA A 170 -35.86 5.40 5.17
C ALA A 170 -35.40 5.18 3.71
N LEU A 171 -36.20 4.48 2.90
CA LEU A 171 -35.96 4.22 1.49
C LEU A 171 -36.90 5.07 0.62
N SER A 172 -36.42 5.50 -0.55
CA SER A 172 -37.32 5.97 -1.60
C SER A 172 -38.01 4.78 -2.28
N ARG A 173 -39.19 5.00 -2.84
CA ARG A 173 -39.91 4.00 -3.64
C ARG A 173 -39.06 3.51 -4.81
N GLY A 174 -38.40 4.43 -5.50
CA GLY A 174 -37.49 4.10 -6.60
C GLY A 174 -36.33 3.21 -6.18
N MET A 175 -35.75 3.43 -4.98
CA MET A 175 -34.70 2.57 -4.45
C MET A 175 -35.25 1.17 -4.12
N ALA A 176 -36.38 1.10 -3.40
CA ALA A 176 -37.03 -0.16 -3.05
C ALA A 176 -37.40 -0.97 -4.30
N HIS A 177 -38.06 -0.36 -5.28
CA HIS A 177 -38.41 -1.02 -6.54
C HIS A 177 -37.19 -1.39 -7.39
N THR A 178 -36.06 -0.68 -7.27
CA THR A 178 -34.82 -1.07 -7.97
C THR A 178 -34.25 -2.37 -7.39
N VAL A 179 -34.26 -2.53 -6.06
CA VAL A 179 -33.88 -3.79 -5.40
C VAL A 179 -34.81 -4.91 -5.87
N GLU A 180 -36.12 -4.68 -5.81
CA GLU A 180 -37.10 -5.70 -6.20
C GLU A 180 -37.04 -6.07 -7.67
N LEU A 181 -36.74 -5.11 -8.57
CA LEU A 181 -36.57 -5.36 -10.00
C LEU A 181 -35.42 -6.32 -10.27
N LEU A 182 -34.26 -6.14 -9.64
CA LEU A 182 -33.10 -7.01 -9.85
C LEU A 182 -33.43 -8.46 -9.43
N CYS A 183 -34.10 -8.64 -8.30
CA CYS A 183 -34.53 -9.96 -7.84
C CYS A 183 -35.63 -10.56 -8.73
N ALA A 184 -36.58 -9.74 -9.17
CA ALA A 184 -37.69 -10.18 -10.02
C ALA A 184 -37.22 -10.60 -11.41
N LEU A 185 -36.25 -9.90 -12.02
CA LEU A 185 -35.61 -10.31 -13.28
C LEU A 185 -34.93 -11.67 -13.15
N THR A 186 -34.28 -11.92 -12.01
CA THR A 186 -33.67 -13.21 -11.71
C THR A 186 -34.72 -14.33 -11.63
N THR A 187 -35.83 -14.07 -10.94
CA THR A 187 -36.93 -15.02 -10.76
C THR A 187 -37.72 -15.27 -12.04
N ALA A 188 -37.83 -14.25 -12.90
CA ALA A 188 -38.50 -14.32 -14.19
C ALA A 188 -37.64 -14.90 -15.31
N ASP A 189 -36.41 -15.32 -15.01
CA ASP A 189 -35.43 -15.88 -15.95
C ASP A 189 -35.12 -14.94 -17.14
N VAL A 190 -35.11 -13.63 -16.87
CA VAL A 190 -34.71 -12.62 -17.86
C VAL A 190 -33.19 -12.44 -17.77
N GLU A 191 -32.48 -12.94 -18.77
CA GLU A 191 -31.00 -12.89 -18.87
C GLU A 191 -30.47 -11.54 -19.41
N ALA A 192 -31.37 -10.64 -19.79
CA ALA A 192 -31.04 -9.37 -20.43
C ALA A 192 -30.28 -8.41 -19.47
N PRO A 193 -29.33 -7.60 -19.99
CA PRO A 193 -28.61 -6.63 -19.17
C PRO A 193 -29.52 -5.52 -18.62
N LEU A 194 -29.46 -5.28 -17.31
CA LEU A 194 -30.18 -4.20 -16.63
C LEU A 194 -29.37 -2.90 -16.59
N TRP A 195 -29.93 -1.83 -17.15
CA TRP A 195 -29.44 -0.47 -17.05
C TRP A 195 -30.31 0.36 -16.10
N CYS A 196 -29.72 0.91 -15.04
CA CYS A 196 -30.41 1.81 -14.12
C CYS A 196 -30.15 3.26 -14.52
N VAL A 197 -31.20 3.99 -14.85
CA VAL A 197 -31.16 5.39 -15.28
C VAL A 197 -31.63 6.29 -14.14
N THR A 198 -30.85 7.34 -13.89
CA THR A 198 -31.04 8.30 -12.80
C THR A 198 -31.01 9.73 -13.32
N ARG A 199 -31.54 10.67 -12.53
CA ARG A 199 -31.41 12.11 -12.78
C ARG A 199 -30.68 12.80 -11.65
N ALA A 200 -29.63 13.55 -11.98
CA ALA A 200 -28.83 14.28 -10.99
C ALA A 200 -28.40 13.39 -9.79
N ALA A 201 -28.01 12.14 -10.03
CA ALA A 201 -27.43 11.28 -8.99
C ALA A 201 -25.97 11.65 -8.68
N VAL A 202 -25.27 12.23 -9.65
CA VAL A 202 -23.84 12.52 -9.60
C VAL A 202 -23.55 13.92 -10.14
N MET A 203 -22.52 14.56 -9.61
CA MET A 203 -21.95 15.78 -10.20
C MET A 203 -20.77 15.39 -11.10
N ALA A 204 -21.04 15.24 -12.39
CA ALA A 204 -20.04 14.88 -13.38
C ALA A 204 -19.29 16.12 -13.93
N LEU A 205 -19.95 17.28 -13.91
CA LEU A 205 -19.37 18.56 -14.28
C LEU A 205 -19.58 19.60 -13.17
N PRO A 206 -18.70 20.62 -13.04
CA PRO A 206 -18.90 21.71 -12.08
C PRO A 206 -20.19 22.51 -12.28
N THR A 207 -20.78 22.45 -13.48
CA THR A 207 -22.04 23.10 -13.84
C THR A 207 -23.28 22.28 -13.50
N ASP A 208 -23.11 21.04 -13.03
CA ASP A 208 -24.24 20.19 -12.67
C ASP A 208 -24.97 20.75 -11.45
N SER A 209 -26.28 20.50 -11.39
CA SER A 209 -27.06 20.76 -10.19
C SER A 209 -26.58 19.86 -9.04
N ALA A 210 -26.81 20.32 -7.81
CA ALA A 210 -26.61 19.49 -6.62
C ALA A 210 -27.30 18.12 -6.77
N PRO A 211 -26.65 17.02 -6.35
CA PRO A 211 -27.20 15.70 -6.56
C PRO A 211 -28.41 15.44 -5.66
N SER A 212 -29.35 14.62 -6.14
CA SER A 212 -30.42 14.06 -5.31
C SER A 212 -29.87 12.89 -4.49
N PRO A 213 -29.99 12.93 -3.15
CA PRO A 213 -29.57 11.81 -2.31
C PRO A 213 -30.29 10.49 -2.62
N ALA A 214 -31.58 10.54 -2.97
CA ALA A 214 -32.36 9.34 -3.32
C ALA A 214 -31.83 8.68 -4.62
N GLN A 215 -31.41 9.49 -5.59
CA GLN A 215 -30.82 9.02 -6.85
C GLN A 215 -29.40 8.46 -6.64
N ALA A 216 -28.61 9.11 -5.79
CA ALA A 216 -27.27 8.63 -5.43
C ALA A 216 -27.29 7.28 -4.71
N ALA A 217 -28.34 6.98 -3.94
CA ALA A 217 -28.52 5.66 -3.31
C ALA A 217 -28.59 4.53 -4.35
N VAL A 218 -29.31 4.74 -5.46
CA VAL A 218 -29.41 3.78 -6.57
C VAL A 218 -28.04 3.53 -7.21
N TRP A 219 -27.19 4.56 -7.31
CA TRP A 219 -25.81 4.39 -7.77
C TRP A 219 -24.96 3.55 -6.82
N GLY A 220 -25.07 3.78 -5.50
CA GLY A 220 -24.37 2.96 -4.51
C GLY A 220 -24.78 1.48 -4.59
N PHE A 221 -26.08 1.21 -4.74
CA PHE A 221 -26.61 -0.13 -4.98
C PHE A 221 -26.10 -0.75 -6.29
N GLY A 222 -26.20 0.00 -7.40
CA GLY A 222 -25.83 -0.50 -8.73
C GLY A 222 -24.34 -0.84 -8.86
N ARG A 223 -23.46 -0.16 -8.12
CA ARG A 223 -22.03 -0.50 -8.04
C ARG A 223 -21.82 -1.91 -7.46
N VAL A 224 -22.63 -2.31 -6.48
CA VAL A 224 -22.57 -3.67 -5.90
C VAL A 224 -23.27 -4.68 -6.81
N ALA A 225 -24.39 -4.31 -7.42
CA ALA A 225 -25.09 -5.14 -8.41
C ALA A 225 -24.15 -5.54 -9.57
N GLY A 226 -23.33 -4.61 -10.07
CA GLY A 226 -22.33 -4.91 -11.09
C GLY A 226 -21.24 -5.89 -10.68
N LEU A 227 -20.93 -6.00 -9.38
CA LEU A 227 -19.94 -6.95 -8.85
C LEU A 227 -20.51 -8.36 -8.64
N GLU A 228 -21.76 -8.45 -8.21
CA GLU A 228 -22.39 -9.73 -7.80
C GLU A 228 -23.34 -10.35 -8.85
N ARG A 229 -23.76 -9.57 -9.85
CA ARG A 229 -24.63 -9.99 -10.98
C ARG A 229 -24.00 -9.56 -12.31
N SER A 230 -22.69 -9.75 -12.43
CA SER A 230 -21.86 -9.23 -13.52
C SER A 230 -22.37 -9.57 -14.93
N GLU A 231 -22.96 -10.75 -15.09
CA GLU A 231 -23.48 -11.34 -16.31
C GLU A 231 -24.78 -10.70 -16.80
N ARG A 232 -25.59 -10.14 -15.88
CA ARG A 232 -26.90 -9.52 -16.16
C ARG A 232 -26.92 -8.01 -15.90
N TRP A 233 -25.78 -7.42 -15.55
CA TRP A 233 -25.70 -5.99 -15.28
C TRP A 233 -25.32 -5.22 -16.56
N GLY A 234 -26.13 -4.25 -16.94
CA GLY A 234 -25.81 -3.31 -18.02
C GLY A 234 -24.90 -2.19 -17.51
N GLY A 235 -25.40 -1.41 -16.57
CA GLY A 235 -24.68 -0.29 -15.98
C GLY A 235 -25.59 0.78 -15.35
N LEU A 236 -24.97 1.87 -14.91
CA LEU A 236 -25.58 3.07 -14.35
C LEU A 236 -25.43 4.22 -15.33
N ILE A 237 -26.55 4.90 -15.63
CA ILE A 237 -26.58 6.09 -16.48
C ILE A 237 -27.22 7.24 -15.70
N ASP A 238 -26.53 8.38 -15.62
CA ASP A 238 -27.08 9.61 -15.06
C ASP A 238 -27.35 10.63 -16.18
N LEU A 239 -28.59 11.12 -16.25
CA LEU A 239 -29.01 12.18 -17.17
C LEU A 239 -29.23 13.50 -16.42
N PRO A 240 -29.16 14.66 -17.10
CA PRO A 240 -29.59 15.92 -16.50
C PRO A 240 -31.08 15.89 -16.15
N VAL A 241 -31.48 16.77 -15.22
CA VAL A 241 -32.89 17.00 -14.87
C VAL A 241 -33.71 17.44 -16.10
N HIS A 242 -33.08 18.18 -17.02
CA HIS A 242 -33.66 18.60 -18.28
C HIS A 242 -32.95 17.92 -19.44
N CYS A 243 -33.68 17.05 -20.15
CA CYS A 243 -33.18 16.33 -21.31
C CYS A 243 -33.68 16.99 -22.60
N ASP A 244 -32.75 17.45 -23.44
CA ASP A 244 -33.06 17.82 -24.82
C ASP A 244 -32.91 16.61 -25.76
N ALA A 245 -33.27 16.80 -27.04
CA ALA A 245 -33.16 15.75 -28.04
C ALA A 245 -31.71 15.24 -28.24
N GLN A 246 -30.70 16.07 -27.97
CA GLN A 246 -29.29 15.68 -28.11
C GLN A 246 -28.84 14.79 -26.96
N VAL A 247 -29.23 15.10 -25.73
CA VAL A 247 -29.02 14.26 -24.53
C VAL A 247 -29.67 12.89 -24.73
N LEU A 248 -30.93 12.86 -25.18
CA LEU A 248 -31.65 11.60 -25.42
C LEU A 248 -31.01 10.77 -26.54
N ARG A 249 -30.52 11.39 -27.61
CA ARG A 249 -29.76 10.67 -28.66
C ARG A 249 -28.48 10.03 -28.11
N ARG A 250 -27.70 10.76 -27.30
CA ARG A 250 -26.49 10.22 -26.66
C ARG A 250 -26.79 9.11 -25.68
N PHE A 251 -27.86 9.26 -24.90
CA PHE A 251 -28.36 8.22 -24.01
C PHE A 251 -28.62 6.91 -24.76
N VAL A 252 -29.32 6.97 -25.89
CA VAL A 252 -29.55 5.79 -26.73
C VAL A 252 -28.24 5.25 -27.33
N ALA A 253 -27.32 6.12 -27.74
CA ALA A 253 -26.01 5.70 -28.24
C ALA A 253 -25.19 4.90 -27.20
N VAL A 254 -25.26 5.29 -25.92
CA VAL A 254 -24.61 4.55 -24.82
C VAL A 254 -25.18 3.14 -24.70
N LEU A 255 -26.51 2.97 -24.80
CA LEU A 255 -27.17 1.67 -24.72
C LEU A 255 -26.92 0.78 -25.95
N ALA A 256 -26.82 1.39 -27.13
CA ALA A 256 -26.69 0.67 -28.40
C ALA A 256 -25.26 0.17 -28.67
N GLN A 257 -24.26 0.73 -28.00
CA GLN A 257 -22.88 0.30 -28.14
C GLN A 257 -22.48 -0.70 -27.04
N ALA A 258 -21.82 -1.77 -27.43
CA ALA A 258 -21.09 -2.64 -26.49
C ALA A 258 -19.83 -1.90 -26.00
N THR A 259 -20.02 -0.91 -25.13
CA THR A 259 -18.90 -0.25 -24.45
C THR A 259 -18.50 -1.07 -23.22
N SER A 260 -17.23 -0.97 -22.81
CA SER A 260 -16.80 -1.47 -21.51
C SER A 260 -17.28 -0.58 -20.35
N GLU A 261 -17.92 0.55 -20.63
CA GLU A 261 -18.36 1.52 -19.63
C GLU A 261 -19.68 1.09 -19.00
N ASP A 262 -19.71 1.04 -17.68
CA ASP A 262 -20.89 0.66 -16.88
C ASP A 262 -21.33 1.77 -15.92
N GLN A 263 -20.66 2.92 -15.93
CA GLN A 263 -20.89 4.05 -15.04
C GLN A 263 -20.72 5.36 -15.84
N VAL A 264 -21.83 5.86 -16.38
CA VAL A 264 -21.84 6.92 -17.39
C VAL A 264 -22.70 8.11 -16.96
N ALA A 265 -22.19 9.32 -17.16
CA ALA A 265 -22.99 10.54 -17.06
C ALA A 265 -23.15 11.15 -18.46
N VAL A 266 -24.39 11.31 -18.91
CA VAL A 266 -24.71 11.97 -20.18
C VAL A 266 -25.04 13.43 -19.90
N ARG A 267 -24.41 14.34 -20.62
CA ARG A 267 -24.63 15.80 -20.50
C ARG A 267 -24.83 16.43 -21.88
N PRO A 268 -25.38 17.67 -21.96
CA PRO A 268 -25.50 18.40 -23.23
C PRO A 268 -24.15 18.63 -23.93
N SER A 269 -23.04 18.70 -23.19
CA SER A 269 -21.70 18.92 -23.73
C SER A 269 -20.95 17.64 -24.10
N ALA A 270 -21.20 16.52 -23.41
CA ALA A 270 -20.38 15.30 -23.51
C ALA A 270 -21.06 14.06 -22.91
N VAL A 271 -20.54 12.88 -23.25
CA VAL A 271 -20.72 11.65 -22.47
C VAL A 271 -19.45 11.45 -21.64
N LEU A 272 -19.61 11.16 -20.36
CA LEU A 272 -18.52 11.09 -19.38
C LEU A 272 -18.51 9.71 -18.71
N GLY A 273 -17.35 9.07 -18.64
CA GLY A 273 -17.13 7.83 -17.90
C GLY A 273 -16.48 8.09 -16.55
N ARG A 274 -16.94 7.38 -15.52
CA ARG A 274 -16.43 7.53 -14.15
C ARG A 274 -15.05 6.89 -13.98
N ARG A 275 -14.13 7.56 -13.29
CA ARG A 275 -12.78 7.06 -12.99
C ARG A 275 -12.41 7.30 -11.53
N LEU A 276 -11.58 6.40 -11.00
CA LEU A 276 -10.94 6.56 -9.71
C LEU A 276 -9.49 7.01 -9.95
N GLU A 277 -9.10 8.14 -9.36
CA GLU A 277 -7.77 8.72 -9.52
C GLU A 277 -7.10 8.93 -8.17
N PRO A 278 -5.77 8.73 -8.07
CA PRO A 278 -5.02 9.17 -6.90
C PRO A 278 -5.13 10.69 -6.78
N ALA A 279 -5.37 11.18 -5.58
CA ALA A 279 -5.48 12.61 -5.30
C ALA A 279 -4.50 13.02 -4.19
N PRO A 280 -3.17 12.86 -4.42
CA PRO A 280 -2.19 13.28 -3.44
C PRO A 280 -2.31 14.78 -3.22
N ARG A 281 -1.98 15.23 -2.01
CA ARG A 281 -2.16 16.62 -1.64
C ARG A 281 -1.20 17.53 -2.40
N THR A 282 -1.71 18.65 -2.92
CA THR A 282 -0.92 19.67 -3.60
C THR A 282 -0.75 20.90 -2.70
N GLY A 283 0.25 20.88 -1.81
CA GLY A 283 0.65 22.02 -0.96
C GLY A 283 0.12 22.01 0.48
N PRO A 284 0.70 22.82 1.40
CA PRO A 284 0.31 22.91 2.81
C PRO A 284 -1.18 23.22 2.95
N ALA A 285 -1.93 22.34 3.60
CA ALA A 285 -3.36 22.58 3.85
C ALA A 285 -3.51 23.59 5.00
N ASP A 286 -4.41 24.56 4.85
CA ASP A 286 -4.99 25.25 6.00
C ASP A 286 -5.84 24.23 6.76
N ALA A 287 -5.18 23.45 7.64
CA ALA A 287 -5.84 22.43 8.43
C ALA A 287 -6.86 23.09 9.36
N TRP A 288 -8.14 22.68 9.24
CA TRP A 288 -9.18 23.11 10.17
C TRP A 288 -8.74 22.81 11.62
N ARG A 289 -8.90 23.79 12.50
CA ARG A 289 -8.64 23.65 13.93
C ARG A 289 -9.98 23.71 14.67
N PRO A 290 -10.38 22.64 15.37
CA PRO A 290 -11.61 22.67 16.14
C PRO A 290 -11.52 23.69 17.27
N HIS A 291 -12.62 24.36 17.55
CA HIS A 291 -12.80 25.23 18.72
C HIS A 291 -14.27 25.19 19.17
N GLY A 292 -14.56 25.71 20.37
CA GLY A 292 -15.93 25.76 20.89
C GLY A 292 -16.53 24.36 21.11
N THR A 293 -17.81 24.20 20.75
CA THR A 293 -18.56 22.97 21.00
C THR A 293 -18.67 22.09 19.76
N VAL A 294 -18.24 20.83 19.87
CA VAL A 294 -18.32 19.83 18.79
C VAL A 294 -19.28 18.70 19.18
N LEU A 295 -20.28 18.43 18.34
CA LEU A 295 -21.21 17.31 18.48
C LEU A 295 -20.69 16.08 17.72
N ILE A 296 -20.62 14.93 18.41
CA ILE A 296 -20.19 13.65 17.82
C ILE A 296 -21.31 12.62 17.95
N THR A 297 -21.90 12.18 16.84
CA THR A 297 -22.85 11.05 16.86
C THR A 297 -22.09 9.73 16.78
N GLY A 298 -22.48 8.75 17.59
CA GLY A 298 -21.70 7.52 17.74
C GLY A 298 -20.39 7.73 18.51
N GLY A 299 -20.28 8.82 19.29
CA GLY A 299 -19.04 9.26 19.94
C GLY A 299 -18.43 8.28 20.95
N THR A 300 -19.20 7.33 21.47
CA THR A 300 -18.71 6.27 22.38
C THR A 300 -18.35 4.97 21.66
N GLY A 301 -18.51 4.90 20.33
CA GLY A 301 -18.05 3.76 19.52
C GLY A 301 -16.54 3.78 19.28
N ALA A 302 -15.99 2.70 18.71
CA ALA A 302 -14.56 2.55 18.46
C ALA A 302 -13.96 3.74 17.68
N LEU A 303 -14.57 4.13 16.56
CA LEU A 303 -14.15 5.30 15.77
C LEU A 303 -14.38 6.62 16.53
N GLY A 304 -15.54 6.74 17.18
CA GLY A 304 -15.93 7.94 17.92
C GLY A 304 -14.93 8.31 19.01
N ALA A 305 -14.40 7.32 19.73
CA ALA A 305 -13.41 7.53 20.78
C ALA A 305 -12.07 8.07 20.25
N HIS A 306 -11.57 7.56 19.11
CA HIS A 306 -10.36 8.08 18.47
C HIS A 306 -10.55 9.54 18.00
N VAL A 307 -11.69 9.83 17.38
CA VAL A 307 -12.01 11.19 16.91
C VAL A 307 -12.20 12.15 18.09
N ALA A 308 -12.86 11.73 19.18
CA ALA A 308 -13.03 12.55 20.38
C ALA A 308 -11.70 12.91 21.03
N ARG A 309 -10.76 11.95 21.14
CA ARG A 309 -9.40 12.20 21.67
C ARG A 309 -8.65 13.22 20.82
N TRP A 310 -8.71 13.06 19.51
CA TRP A 310 -8.08 14.00 18.58
C TRP A 310 -8.64 15.41 18.70
N LEU A 311 -9.97 15.56 18.71
CA LEU A 311 -10.62 16.86 18.87
C LEU A 311 -10.23 17.52 20.20
N ALA A 312 -10.18 16.74 21.28
CA ALA A 312 -9.78 17.25 22.59
C ALA A 312 -8.33 17.75 22.61
N GLN A 313 -7.41 17.04 21.96
CA GLN A 313 -6.01 17.44 21.82
C GLN A 313 -5.81 18.62 20.85
N SER A 314 -6.78 18.85 19.95
CA SER A 314 -6.65 19.81 18.84
C SER A 314 -7.35 21.15 19.07
N GLY A 315 -7.97 21.36 20.24
CA GLY A 315 -8.52 22.66 20.65
C GLY A 315 -10.03 22.72 20.88
N ALA A 316 -10.77 21.61 20.81
CA ALA A 316 -12.17 21.60 21.19
C ALA A 316 -12.35 21.89 22.69
N GLU A 317 -13.25 22.81 23.05
CA GLU A 317 -13.50 23.20 24.44
C GLU A 317 -14.60 22.37 25.09
N HIS A 318 -15.56 21.91 24.28
CA HIS A 318 -16.68 21.09 24.72
C HIS A 318 -17.01 20.01 23.69
N LEU A 319 -17.01 18.75 24.11
CA LEU A 319 -17.45 17.61 23.31
C LEU A 319 -18.81 17.10 23.78
N VAL A 320 -19.79 17.09 22.88
CA VAL A 320 -21.10 16.48 23.10
C VAL A 320 -21.10 15.12 22.41
N LEU A 321 -21.00 14.04 23.20
CA LEU A 321 -20.95 12.67 22.71
C LEU A 321 -22.35 12.07 22.74
N LEU A 322 -22.93 11.89 21.56
CA LEU A 322 -24.32 11.46 21.40
C LEU A 322 -24.39 9.99 20.98
N GLY A 323 -25.25 9.23 21.65
CA GLY A 323 -25.55 7.85 21.26
C GLY A 323 -26.69 7.26 22.08
N ARG A 324 -27.27 6.15 21.63
CA ARG A 324 -28.50 5.56 22.22
C ARG A 324 -28.41 5.28 23.73
N ARG A 325 -27.21 4.98 24.25
CA ARG A 325 -27.00 4.64 25.68
C ARG A 325 -26.46 5.80 26.52
N GLY A 326 -25.98 6.89 25.90
CA GLY A 326 -25.29 7.98 26.61
C GLY A 326 -24.22 7.47 27.59
N GLN A 327 -24.24 7.97 28.82
CA GLN A 327 -23.34 7.56 29.92
C GLN A 327 -23.35 6.06 30.24
N LYS A 328 -24.41 5.33 29.86
CA LYS A 328 -24.53 3.89 30.11
C LYS A 328 -23.81 3.04 29.05
N ALA A 329 -23.15 3.65 28.07
CA ALA A 329 -22.38 2.91 27.08
C ALA A 329 -21.12 2.27 27.73
N PRO A 330 -20.71 1.07 27.30
CA PRO A 330 -19.46 0.45 27.78
C PRO A 330 -18.26 1.38 27.53
N GLY A 331 -17.40 1.57 28.53
CA GLY A 331 -16.22 2.44 28.42
C GLY A 331 -16.50 3.95 28.45
N ALA A 332 -17.76 4.38 28.53
CA ALA A 332 -18.16 5.79 28.54
C ALA A 332 -17.50 6.59 29.68
N ALA A 333 -17.59 6.11 30.92
CA ALA A 333 -17.01 6.80 32.07
C ALA A 333 -15.49 6.96 31.95
N ALA A 334 -14.78 5.91 31.51
CA ALA A 334 -13.34 5.97 31.31
C ALA A 334 -12.94 6.95 30.21
N LEU A 335 -13.72 7.01 29.12
CA LEU A 335 -13.50 7.97 28.03
C LEU A 335 -13.79 9.41 28.50
N GLU A 336 -14.84 9.62 29.29
CA GLU A 336 -15.14 10.94 29.87
C GLU A 336 -14.03 11.42 30.81
N ASP A 337 -13.55 10.55 31.70
CA ASP A 337 -12.43 10.85 32.60
C ASP A 337 -11.16 11.21 31.82
N GLU A 338 -10.84 10.44 30.77
CA GLU A 338 -9.69 10.67 29.89
C GLU A 338 -9.79 12.03 29.17
N LEU A 339 -10.93 12.33 28.54
CA LEU A 339 -11.14 13.57 27.81
C LEU A 339 -11.18 14.79 28.74
N THR A 340 -11.73 14.63 29.95
CA THR A 340 -11.73 15.68 30.99
C THR A 340 -10.32 15.95 31.50
N ALA A 341 -9.49 14.91 31.65
CA ALA A 341 -8.07 15.08 32.01
C ALA A 341 -7.26 15.82 30.95
N LEU A 342 -7.69 15.80 29.68
CA LEU A 342 -7.14 16.62 28.60
C LEU A 342 -7.61 18.09 28.64
N GLY A 343 -8.46 18.47 29.61
CA GLY A 343 -8.91 19.84 29.83
C GLY A 343 -10.20 20.22 29.09
N VAL A 344 -10.93 19.24 28.54
CA VAL A 344 -12.12 19.47 27.70
C VAL A 344 -13.39 19.16 28.47
N ARG A 345 -14.42 19.99 28.32
CA ARG A 345 -15.74 19.69 28.89
C ARG A 345 -16.39 18.56 28.09
N VAL A 346 -16.93 17.55 28.75
CA VAL A 346 -17.61 16.44 28.07
C VAL A 346 -19.08 16.42 28.49
N THR A 347 -19.97 16.13 27.55
CA THR A 347 -21.39 15.87 27.83
C THR A 347 -21.82 14.64 27.05
N MET A 348 -22.17 13.58 27.77
CA MET A 348 -22.68 12.37 27.16
C MET A 348 -24.21 12.35 27.18
N THR A 349 -24.83 12.38 26.00
CA THR A 349 -26.28 12.48 25.87
C THR A 349 -26.85 11.21 25.25
N ALA A 350 -27.83 10.62 25.93
CA ALA A 350 -28.61 9.51 25.41
C ALA A 350 -29.66 10.04 24.41
N CYS A 351 -29.47 9.75 23.12
CA CYS A 351 -30.40 10.16 22.07
C CYS A 351 -30.28 9.20 20.89
N ASP A 352 -31.43 8.82 20.31
CA ASP A 352 -31.49 8.15 19.03
C ASP A 352 -31.60 9.21 17.93
N VAL A 353 -30.59 9.27 17.05
CA VAL A 353 -30.54 10.25 15.94
C VAL A 353 -31.64 10.01 14.89
N THR A 354 -32.27 8.83 14.91
CA THR A 354 -33.43 8.51 14.06
C THR A 354 -34.72 9.15 14.58
N ASP A 355 -34.78 9.57 15.85
CA ASP A 355 -35.87 10.38 16.38
C ASP A 355 -35.57 11.87 16.18
N ARG A 356 -36.19 12.45 15.15
CA ARG A 356 -36.02 13.88 14.80
C ARG A 356 -36.39 14.82 15.95
N ALA A 357 -37.44 14.51 16.71
CA ALA A 357 -37.91 15.38 17.79
C ALA A 357 -36.97 15.33 18.99
N ALA A 358 -36.49 14.13 19.35
CA ALA A 358 -35.48 13.97 20.39
C ALA A 358 -34.17 14.68 20.02
N LEU A 359 -33.71 14.52 18.77
CA LEU A 359 -32.50 15.18 18.27
C LEU A 359 -32.63 16.71 18.31
N ALA A 360 -33.77 17.26 17.88
CA ALA A 360 -34.03 18.71 17.96
C ALA A 360 -33.95 19.23 19.41
N GLY A 361 -34.48 18.46 20.38
CA GLY A 361 -34.38 18.79 21.80
C GLY A 361 -32.93 18.83 22.30
N VAL A 362 -32.08 17.91 21.85
CA VAL A 362 -30.65 17.93 22.20
C VAL A 362 -29.95 19.13 21.55
N LEU A 363 -30.17 19.39 20.25
CA LEU A 363 -29.55 20.52 19.57
C LEU A 363 -29.92 21.87 20.19
N ALA A 364 -31.17 22.04 20.64
CA ALA A 364 -31.60 23.24 21.35
C ALA A 364 -30.88 23.46 22.70
N SER A 365 -30.31 22.40 23.29
CA SER A 365 -29.53 22.48 24.54
C SER A 365 -28.03 22.80 24.32
N VAL A 366 -27.59 22.94 23.06
CA VAL A 366 -26.19 23.17 22.68
C VAL A 366 -26.09 24.50 21.88
N PRO A 367 -26.07 25.66 22.55
CA PRO A 367 -26.23 26.96 21.89
C PRO A 367 -25.03 27.44 21.05
N ASP A 368 -23.81 26.93 21.31
CA ASP A 368 -22.56 27.36 20.65
C ASP A 368 -21.92 26.22 19.84
N LEU A 369 -22.73 25.50 19.06
CA LEU A 369 -22.27 24.40 18.21
C LEU A 369 -21.47 24.92 17.01
N THR A 370 -20.19 24.58 16.94
CA THR A 370 -19.27 25.00 15.86
C THR A 370 -19.05 23.91 14.82
N ALA A 371 -19.14 22.63 15.23
CA ALA A 371 -18.94 21.50 14.32
C ALA A 371 -19.76 20.26 14.67
N VAL A 372 -20.07 19.47 13.65
CA VAL A 372 -20.74 18.17 13.77
C VAL A 372 -19.91 17.10 13.11
N ILE A 373 -19.70 15.98 13.80
CA ILE A 373 -19.12 14.76 13.24
C ILE A 373 -20.12 13.63 13.39
N HIS A 374 -20.63 13.14 12.27
CA HIS A 374 -21.60 12.06 12.23
C HIS A 374 -20.90 10.72 11.94
N LEU A 375 -20.69 9.91 12.99
CA LEU A 375 -20.12 8.56 12.87
C LEU A 375 -21.15 7.45 13.09
N ALA A 376 -22.38 7.80 13.48
CA ALA A 376 -23.42 6.82 13.77
C ALA A 376 -23.61 5.82 12.61
N GLY A 377 -23.75 4.56 12.97
CA GLY A 377 -24.09 3.47 12.06
C GLY A 377 -23.30 2.20 12.30
N THR A 378 -23.73 1.14 11.65
CA THR A 378 -23.19 -0.21 11.79
C THR A 378 -22.84 -0.77 10.42
N VAL A 379 -21.70 -1.44 10.34
CA VAL A 379 -21.33 -2.22 9.14
C VAL A 379 -21.77 -3.65 9.37
N ARG A 380 -22.44 -4.25 8.38
CA ARG A 380 -22.74 -5.69 8.36
C ARG A 380 -22.18 -6.26 7.06
N PHE A 381 -21.41 -7.34 7.17
CA PHE A 381 -20.89 -8.09 6.04
C PHE A 381 -21.77 -9.30 5.77
N GLY A 382 -21.83 -9.73 4.51
CA GLY A 382 -22.60 -10.90 4.08
C GLY A 382 -24.09 -10.65 3.85
N GLY A 383 -24.51 -9.39 3.73
CA GLY A 383 -25.86 -9.08 3.25
C GLY A 383 -25.99 -9.50 1.78
N SER A 384 -27.09 -10.16 1.42
CA SER A 384 -27.33 -10.55 0.02
C SER A 384 -27.90 -9.36 -0.76
N LEU A 385 -27.57 -9.23 -2.04
CA LEU A 385 -28.35 -8.38 -2.96
C LEU A 385 -29.85 -8.70 -2.89
N ASP A 386 -30.20 -9.98 -2.68
CA ASP A 386 -31.57 -10.48 -2.64
C ASP A 386 -32.25 -10.34 -1.27
N ALA A 387 -31.61 -9.64 -0.32
CA ALA A 387 -32.17 -9.36 0.99
C ALA A 387 -33.55 -8.67 0.91
N ASP A 388 -34.31 -8.77 1.99
CA ASP A 388 -35.59 -8.08 2.09
C ASP A 388 -35.40 -6.57 2.32
N LEU A 389 -36.45 -5.80 2.06
CA LEU A 389 -36.43 -4.35 2.26
C LEU A 389 -36.26 -3.96 3.74
N ASP A 390 -36.58 -4.84 4.69
CA ASP A 390 -36.36 -4.62 6.12
C ASP A 390 -34.86 -4.50 6.43
N GLU A 391 -34.03 -5.36 5.84
CA GLU A 391 -32.57 -5.30 5.99
C GLU A 391 -31.98 -4.01 5.39
N TYR A 392 -32.43 -3.62 4.19
CA TYR A 392 -32.00 -2.36 3.56
C TYR A 392 -32.42 -1.14 4.41
N ALA A 393 -33.68 -1.10 4.86
CA ALA A 393 -34.20 0.00 5.68
C ALA A 393 -33.42 0.13 6.99
N ALA A 394 -33.10 -0.99 7.66
CA ALA A 394 -32.30 -0.98 8.89
C ALA A 394 -30.90 -0.39 8.69
N VAL A 395 -30.25 -0.63 7.54
CA VAL A 395 -28.95 -0.03 7.21
C VAL A 395 -29.08 1.47 6.97
N PHE A 396 -30.12 1.89 6.25
CA PHE A 396 -30.38 3.32 6.00
C PHE A 396 -30.70 4.06 7.31
N ASP A 397 -31.52 3.50 8.19
CA ASP A 397 -31.80 4.12 9.49
C ASP A 397 -30.56 4.26 10.35
N ALA A 398 -29.69 3.25 10.36
CA ALA A 398 -28.46 3.29 11.12
C ALA A 398 -27.47 4.36 10.61
N LYS A 399 -27.42 4.63 9.29
CA LYS A 399 -26.39 5.48 8.67
C LYS A 399 -26.90 6.83 8.19
N VAL A 400 -28.04 6.86 7.52
CA VAL A 400 -28.55 7.99 6.72
C VAL A 400 -29.52 8.85 7.51
N THR A 401 -30.51 8.25 8.17
CA THR A 401 -31.64 8.98 8.75
C THR A 401 -31.18 10.08 9.72
N GLY A 402 -30.19 9.78 10.57
CA GLY A 402 -29.59 10.78 11.46
C GLY A 402 -28.88 11.93 10.74
N ALA A 403 -28.19 11.66 9.63
CA ALA A 403 -27.51 12.70 8.85
C ALA A 403 -28.52 13.64 8.16
N LEU A 404 -29.64 13.10 7.66
CA LEU A 404 -30.71 13.90 7.07
C LEU A 404 -31.37 14.82 8.11
N HIS A 405 -31.64 14.30 9.32
CA HIS A 405 -32.17 15.13 10.41
C HIS A 405 -31.18 16.21 10.85
N LEU A 406 -29.88 15.88 10.95
CA LEU A 406 -28.85 16.87 11.28
C LEU A 406 -28.75 17.96 10.21
N ASP A 407 -28.76 17.60 8.92
CA ASP A 407 -28.71 18.57 7.83
C ASP A 407 -29.92 19.52 7.84
N GLU A 408 -31.12 18.97 8.04
CA GLU A 408 -32.37 19.74 8.12
C GLU A 408 -32.39 20.66 9.36
N LEU A 409 -32.10 20.12 10.55
CA LEU A 409 -32.19 20.86 11.81
C LEU A 409 -31.07 21.89 11.97
N LEU A 410 -29.95 21.76 11.24
CA LEU A 410 -28.81 22.67 11.29
C LEU A 410 -28.62 23.47 10.00
N ASP A 411 -29.67 23.61 9.19
CA ASP A 411 -29.64 24.41 7.95
C ASP A 411 -29.42 25.91 8.25
N HIS A 412 -29.88 26.38 9.41
CA HIS A 412 -29.75 27.77 9.88
C HIS A 412 -28.55 27.99 10.82
N ALA A 413 -27.83 26.93 11.20
CA ALA A 413 -26.70 27.01 12.12
C ALA A 413 -25.43 27.46 11.39
N SER A 414 -24.68 28.37 12.01
CA SER A 414 -23.36 28.82 11.50
C SER A 414 -22.27 27.84 11.94
N LEU A 415 -22.24 26.67 11.31
CA LEU A 415 -21.19 25.67 11.52
C LEU A 415 -19.94 26.02 10.72
N GLU A 416 -18.78 25.57 11.19
CA GLU A 416 -17.51 25.61 10.46
C GLU A 416 -17.19 24.26 9.81
N ALA A 417 -17.65 23.17 10.42
CA ALA A 417 -17.46 21.82 9.90
C ALA A 417 -18.69 20.94 10.09
N PHE A 418 -19.04 20.19 9.06
CA PHE A 418 -20.08 19.15 9.09
C PHE A 418 -19.52 17.90 8.40
N VAL A 419 -19.07 16.94 9.19
CA VAL A 419 -18.28 15.80 8.72
C VAL A 419 -19.12 14.53 8.75
N LEU A 420 -19.26 13.88 7.61
CA LEU A 420 -19.99 12.61 7.48
C LEU A 420 -18.99 11.47 7.26
N PHE A 421 -19.10 10.41 8.07
CA PHE A 421 -18.30 9.19 7.91
C PHE A 421 -19.02 8.24 6.95
N SER A 422 -18.69 8.38 5.67
CA SER A 422 -19.06 7.49 4.58
C SER A 422 -18.06 6.33 4.48
N SER A 423 -18.10 5.55 3.39
CA SER A 423 -17.25 4.38 3.17
C SER A 423 -16.75 4.29 1.73
N ALA A 424 -15.55 3.72 1.55
CA ALA A 424 -15.04 3.33 0.23
C ALA A 424 -15.99 2.39 -0.54
N ALA A 425 -16.88 1.67 0.16
CA ALA A 425 -17.96 0.89 -0.46
C ALA A 425 -18.92 1.76 -1.29
N ALA A 426 -19.13 3.04 -0.95
CA ALA A 426 -19.87 3.96 -1.81
C ALA A 426 -19.08 4.28 -3.09
N VAL A 427 -17.75 4.26 -3.05
CA VAL A 427 -16.89 4.68 -4.15
C VAL A 427 -16.84 3.62 -5.25
N TRP A 428 -16.59 2.35 -4.91
CA TRP A 428 -16.44 1.28 -5.91
C TRP A 428 -17.32 0.05 -5.66
N GLY A 429 -18.12 0.05 -4.59
CA GLY A 429 -18.92 -1.11 -4.18
C GLY A 429 -18.16 -2.06 -3.24
N GLY A 430 -18.86 -3.05 -2.71
CA GLY A 430 -18.27 -4.13 -1.94
C GLY A 430 -19.20 -5.32 -1.98
N VAL A 431 -18.66 -6.50 -2.27
CA VAL A 431 -19.45 -7.74 -2.33
C VAL A 431 -20.08 -8.00 -0.96
N GLY A 432 -21.38 -8.20 -0.95
CA GLY A 432 -22.20 -8.40 0.23
C GLY A 432 -22.54 -7.12 0.99
N GLN A 433 -22.44 -5.95 0.33
CA GLN A 433 -22.61 -4.62 0.95
C GLN A 433 -23.58 -3.70 0.20
N ALA A 434 -24.54 -4.23 -0.56
CA ALA A 434 -25.43 -3.44 -1.42
C ALA A 434 -26.17 -2.30 -0.70
N GLY A 435 -26.87 -2.62 0.40
CA GLY A 435 -27.56 -1.61 1.22
C GLY A 435 -26.61 -0.61 1.88
N TYR A 436 -25.43 -1.07 2.28
CA TYR A 436 -24.41 -0.22 2.89
C TYR A 436 -23.78 0.74 1.89
N ALA A 437 -23.44 0.29 0.68
CA ALA A 437 -22.94 1.13 -0.40
C ALA A 437 -23.98 2.17 -0.84
N ALA A 438 -25.26 1.77 -0.94
CA ALA A 438 -26.38 2.66 -1.23
C ALA A 438 -26.54 3.77 -0.17
N ALA A 439 -26.54 3.40 1.11
CA ALA A 439 -26.65 4.33 2.23
C ALA A 439 -25.49 5.35 2.25
N ASN A 440 -24.25 4.90 2.04
CA ASN A 440 -23.09 5.79 2.04
C ASN A 440 -23.03 6.69 0.80
N ALA A 441 -23.47 6.21 -0.38
CA ALA A 441 -23.59 7.06 -1.57
C ALA A 441 -24.64 8.18 -1.38
N LEU A 442 -25.71 7.90 -0.64
CA LEU A 442 -26.68 8.91 -0.22
C LEU A 442 -26.04 9.94 0.72
N LEU A 443 -25.24 9.51 1.71
CA LEU A 443 -24.50 10.41 2.60
C LEU A 443 -23.56 11.36 1.83
N ASP A 444 -22.85 10.84 0.83
CA ASP A 444 -21.99 11.65 -0.03
C ASP A 444 -22.79 12.75 -0.76
N ALA A 445 -23.96 12.39 -1.30
CA ALA A 445 -24.86 13.35 -1.94
C ALA A 445 -25.44 14.39 -0.97
N VAL A 446 -25.68 14.04 0.31
CA VAL A 446 -26.07 15.00 1.35
C VAL A 446 -24.98 16.05 1.57
N ALA A 447 -23.71 15.63 1.66
CA ALA A 447 -22.60 16.58 1.79
C ALA A 447 -22.49 17.51 0.57
N GLN A 448 -22.59 16.96 -0.64
CA GLN A 448 -22.55 17.75 -1.88
C GLN A 448 -23.71 18.74 -1.97
N ARG A 449 -24.93 18.33 -1.62
CA ARG A 449 -26.12 19.18 -1.59
C ARG A 449 -26.04 20.27 -0.51
N ARG A 450 -25.46 19.96 0.66
CA ARG A 450 -25.22 20.94 1.71
C ARG A 450 -24.22 22.01 1.25
N ARG A 451 -23.13 21.63 0.59
CA ARG A 451 -22.17 22.58 0.00
C ARG A 451 -22.76 23.43 -1.12
N ALA A 452 -23.64 22.88 -1.93
CA ALA A 452 -24.33 23.64 -2.97
C ALA A 452 -25.23 24.76 -2.40
N ARG A 453 -25.67 24.64 -1.14
CA ARG A 453 -26.35 25.72 -0.39
C ARG A 453 -25.38 26.72 0.27
N GLY A 454 -24.07 26.56 0.08
CA GLY A 454 -23.03 27.39 0.71
C GLY A 454 -22.69 27.01 2.16
N LEU A 455 -23.20 25.88 2.65
CA LEU A 455 -22.94 25.38 4.01
C LEU A 455 -21.76 24.39 4.01
N PRO A 456 -20.91 24.37 5.06
CA PRO A 456 -19.80 23.42 5.10
C PRO A 456 -20.30 21.99 5.18
N ALA A 457 -19.67 21.10 4.41
CA ALA A 457 -19.81 19.66 4.55
C ALA A 457 -18.62 18.92 3.93
N THR A 458 -18.21 17.83 4.57
CA THR A 458 -17.22 16.88 4.02
C THR A 458 -17.70 15.47 4.33
N SER A 459 -17.98 14.68 3.30
CA SER A 459 -18.19 13.23 3.45
C SER A 459 -16.90 12.51 3.14
N ILE A 460 -16.49 11.54 3.93
CA ILE A 460 -15.23 10.83 3.71
C ILE A 460 -15.51 9.36 3.45
N GLY A 461 -15.12 8.88 2.27
CA GLY A 461 -15.20 7.46 1.91
C GLY A 461 -14.10 6.66 2.57
N TRP A 462 -14.30 6.25 3.83
CA TRP A 462 -13.28 5.53 4.60
C TRP A 462 -13.11 4.07 4.15
N GLY A 463 -11.86 3.63 4.06
CA GLY A 463 -11.47 2.23 4.16
C GLY A 463 -11.63 1.71 5.59
N THR A 464 -11.29 0.44 5.82
CA THR A 464 -11.42 -0.19 7.14
C THR A 464 -10.41 0.41 8.13
N TRP A 465 -10.87 0.79 9.32
CA TRP A 465 -9.98 1.14 10.45
C TRP A 465 -9.68 -0.12 11.26
N GLY A 466 -8.43 -0.34 11.65
CA GLY A 466 -8.03 -1.50 12.44
C GLY A 466 -8.82 -1.59 13.75
N GLY A 467 -9.36 -2.77 14.05
CA GLY A 467 -10.16 -3.01 15.26
C GLY A 467 -11.58 -2.42 15.23
N SER A 468 -12.02 -1.85 14.09
CA SER A 468 -13.40 -1.39 13.91
C SER A 468 -14.38 -2.48 13.46
N LEU A 469 -13.86 -3.61 12.99
CA LEU A 469 -14.61 -4.79 12.53
C LEU A 469 -14.25 -6.03 13.36
N ALA A 470 -15.01 -7.11 13.17
CA ALA A 470 -14.63 -8.41 13.68
C ALA A 470 -13.32 -8.89 13.01
N PRO A 471 -12.42 -9.61 13.73
CA PRO A 471 -11.15 -10.05 13.17
C PRO A 471 -11.27 -10.87 11.88
N GLU A 472 -12.33 -11.66 11.74
CA GLU A 472 -12.59 -12.49 10.55
C GLU A 472 -12.90 -11.64 9.31
N ASP A 473 -13.72 -10.60 9.45
CA ASP A 473 -14.07 -9.67 8.37
C ASP A 473 -12.85 -8.84 7.96
N GLU A 474 -12.04 -8.40 8.93
CA GLU A 474 -10.81 -7.65 8.68
C GLU A 474 -9.77 -8.49 7.93
N GLN A 475 -9.60 -9.77 8.29
CA GLN A 475 -8.76 -10.70 7.54
C GLN A 475 -9.30 -10.97 6.14
N ARG A 476 -10.62 -11.10 5.97
CA ARG A 476 -11.25 -11.31 4.65
C ARG A 476 -10.97 -10.15 3.71
N LEU A 477 -11.09 -8.91 4.18
CA LEU A 477 -10.78 -7.71 3.38
C LEU A 477 -9.28 -7.61 3.06
N SER A 478 -8.42 -7.95 4.01
CA SER A 478 -6.96 -7.93 3.81
C SER A 478 -6.53 -8.90 2.70
N ARG A 479 -7.16 -10.08 2.60
CA ARG A 479 -6.87 -11.08 1.55
C ARG A 479 -7.18 -10.60 0.13
N ILE A 480 -8.10 -9.65 -0.02
CA ILE A 480 -8.44 -9.06 -1.32
C ILE A 480 -7.72 -7.72 -1.55
N GLY A 481 -6.73 -7.37 -0.73
CA GLY A 481 -5.93 -6.15 -0.89
C GLY A 481 -6.49 -4.89 -0.21
N LEU A 482 -7.55 -4.99 0.60
CA LEU A 482 -8.07 -3.88 1.41
C LEU A 482 -7.51 -3.95 2.83
N ARG A 483 -6.49 -3.14 3.13
CA ARG A 483 -5.75 -3.22 4.39
C ARG A 483 -6.40 -2.38 5.50
N PRO A 484 -6.43 -2.88 6.75
CA PRO A 484 -6.90 -2.10 7.89
C PRO A 484 -5.95 -0.94 8.17
N MET A 485 -6.48 0.28 8.12
CA MET A 485 -5.76 1.50 8.43
C MET A 485 -5.60 1.66 9.94
N ARG A 486 -4.40 2.04 10.36
CA ARG A 486 -4.14 2.39 11.76
C ARG A 486 -4.95 3.62 12.16
N PRO A 487 -5.77 3.57 13.24
CA PRO A 487 -6.62 4.70 13.64
C PRO A 487 -5.86 6.02 13.83
N GLU A 488 -4.63 5.97 14.36
CA GLU A 488 -3.83 7.17 14.58
C GLU A 488 -3.46 7.87 13.27
N VAL A 489 -3.16 7.10 12.21
CA VAL A 489 -2.83 7.62 10.89
C VAL A 489 -4.10 8.10 10.16
N ALA A 490 -5.21 7.36 10.30
CA ALA A 490 -6.48 7.75 9.70
C ALA A 490 -7.04 9.06 10.30
N VAL A 491 -6.83 9.31 11.60
CA VAL A 491 -7.12 10.61 12.24
C VAL A 491 -6.27 11.74 11.66
N THR A 492 -4.99 11.50 11.38
CA THR A 492 -4.16 12.47 10.64
C THR A 492 -4.75 12.78 9.27
N ALA A 493 -5.27 11.78 8.56
CA ALA A 493 -5.97 11.98 7.29
C ALA A 493 -7.21 12.87 7.45
N LEU A 494 -8.02 12.62 8.48
CA LEU A 494 -9.21 13.42 8.81
C LEU A 494 -8.87 14.92 8.95
N ARG A 495 -7.81 15.25 9.69
CA ARG A 495 -7.36 16.65 9.89
C ARG A 495 -7.14 17.40 8.57
N HIS A 496 -6.67 16.70 7.53
CA HIS A 496 -6.32 17.32 6.24
C HIS A 496 -7.52 17.50 5.31
N VAL A 497 -8.55 16.67 5.45
CA VAL A 497 -9.70 16.70 4.53
C VAL A 497 -10.86 17.55 5.04
N VAL A 498 -10.95 17.77 6.36
CA VAL A 498 -11.96 18.69 6.91
C VAL A 498 -11.64 20.12 6.47
N GLY A 499 -12.60 20.75 5.79
CA GLY A 499 -12.43 22.09 5.21
C GLY A 499 -11.77 22.09 3.82
N SER A 500 -11.40 20.93 3.27
CA SER A 500 -10.87 20.86 1.90
C SER A 500 -11.92 21.22 0.84
N ALA A 501 -11.44 21.67 -0.33
CA ALA A 501 -12.30 22.03 -1.47
C ALA A 501 -13.09 20.82 -2.01
N GLU A 502 -12.56 19.62 -1.82
CA GLU A 502 -13.18 18.38 -2.27
C GLU A 502 -14.31 17.96 -1.29
N PRO A 503 -15.53 17.72 -1.77
CA PRO A 503 -16.65 17.37 -0.89
C PRO A 503 -16.62 15.94 -0.38
N CYS A 504 -16.06 15.01 -1.17
CA CYS A 504 -16.20 13.56 -0.99
C CYS A 504 -14.90 12.77 -1.25
N PRO A 505 -13.77 13.08 -0.58
CA PRO A 505 -12.54 12.30 -0.74
C PRO A 505 -12.71 10.86 -0.23
N ALA A 506 -12.06 9.91 -0.90
CA ALA A 506 -11.92 8.54 -0.42
C ALA A 506 -10.54 8.37 0.24
N ILE A 507 -10.51 7.80 1.45
CA ILE A 507 -9.28 7.58 2.22
C ILE A 507 -9.21 6.13 2.64
N THR A 508 -8.26 5.40 2.05
CA THR A 508 -8.24 3.94 2.13
C THR A 508 -6.86 3.40 1.77
N ASP A 509 -6.38 2.46 2.57
CA ASP A 509 -5.15 1.73 2.27
C ASP A 509 -5.46 0.52 1.38
N VAL A 510 -5.06 0.59 0.12
CA VAL A 510 -5.35 -0.42 -0.89
C VAL A 510 -4.06 -0.90 -1.52
N ASP A 511 -3.86 -2.21 -1.47
CA ASP A 511 -2.93 -2.90 -2.34
C ASP A 511 -3.60 -3.16 -3.70
N TRP A 512 -3.34 -2.27 -4.66
CA TRP A 512 -3.91 -2.35 -6.00
C TRP A 512 -3.44 -3.56 -6.81
N GLU A 513 -2.30 -4.17 -6.47
CA GLU A 513 -1.81 -5.36 -7.17
C GLU A 513 -2.64 -6.59 -6.82
N THR A 514 -3.13 -6.67 -5.58
CA THR A 514 -4.07 -7.70 -5.14
C THR A 514 -5.53 -7.31 -5.45
N PHE A 515 -5.93 -6.07 -5.14
CA PHE A 515 -7.32 -5.63 -5.25
C PHE A 515 -7.78 -5.46 -6.71
N GLY A 516 -6.93 -4.93 -7.59
CA GLY A 516 -7.31 -4.68 -8.99
C GLY A 516 -7.76 -5.94 -9.74
N PRO A 517 -6.96 -7.03 -9.73
CA PRO A 517 -7.35 -8.30 -10.33
C PRO A 517 -8.59 -8.92 -9.65
N ALA A 518 -8.67 -8.87 -8.32
CA ALA A 518 -9.82 -9.42 -7.59
C ALA A 518 -11.13 -8.66 -7.93
N PHE A 519 -11.07 -7.34 -8.01
CA PHE A 519 -12.19 -6.46 -8.35
C PHE A 519 -12.67 -6.64 -9.80
N THR A 520 -11.74 -6.91 -10.73
CA THR A 520 -12.04 -7.05 -12.16
C THR A 520 -12.24 -8.50 -12.62
N ALA A 521 -12.14 -9.47 -11.69
CA ALA A 521 -12.22 -10.90 -11.99
C ALA A 521 -13.57 -11.32 -12.61
N GLY A 522 -14.68 -10.74 -12.14
CA GLY A 522 -16.03 -11.01 -12.67
C GLY A 522 -16.33 -10.22 -13.94
N ARG A 523 -15.83 -8.98 -14.02
CA ARG A 523 -16.06 -8.07 -15.14
C ARG A 523 -14.95 -7.01 -15.23
N PRO A 524 -14.43 -6.69 -16.43
CA PRO A 524 -13.54 -5.55 -16.60
C PRO A 524 -14.20 -4.25 -16.13
N SER A 525 -13.48 -3.43 -15.36
CA SER A 525 -14.01 -2.15 -14.86
C SER A 525 -13.11 -0.99 -15.29
N PRO A 526 -13.59 -0.11 -16.19
CA PRO A 526 -12.87 1.11 -16.57
C PRO A 526 -12.64 2.07 -15.41
N LEU A 527 -13.35 1.91 -14.29
CA LEU A 527 -13.19 2.74 -13.08
C LEU A 527 -11.72 2.82 -12.65
N LEU A 528 -11.01 1.69 -12.69
CA LEU A 528 -9.62 1.59 -12.22
C LEU A 528 -8.57 1.97 -13.29
N SER A 529 -9.00 2.30 -14.52
CA SER A 529 -8.10 2.54 -15.66
C SER A 529 -7.20 3.77 -15.51
N ALA A 530 -7.53 4.70 -14.62
CA ALA A 530 -6.72 5.90 -14.38
C ALA A 530 -5.63 5.68 -13.31
N LEU A 531 -5.60 4.52 -12.63
CA LEU A 531 -4.62 4.21 -11.60
C LEU A 531 -3.25 3.86 -12.23
N PRO A 532 -2.16 4.62 -11.95
CA PRO A 532 -0.87 4.46 -12.62
C PRO A 532 -0.28 3.04 -12.55
N ARG A 533 -0.41 2.37 -11.39
CA ARG A 533 0.12 1.02 -11.18
C ARG A 533 -0.59 -0.04 -12.03
N LEU A 534 -1.89 0.13 -12.28
CA LEU A 534 -2.66 -0.77 -13.14
C LEU A 534 -2.52 -0.43 -14.63
N ARG A 535 -2.24 0.83 -14.98
CA ARG A 535 -1.94 1.22 -16.38
C ARG A 535 -0.68 0.55 -16.91
N ASN A 536 0.38 0.50 -16.09
CA ASN A 536 1.61 -0.19 -16.45
C ASN A 536 1.40 -1.70 -16.60
N SER A 537 0.61 -2.33 -15.71
CA SER A 537 0.22 -3.74 -15.87
C SER A 537 -0.67 -3.98 -17.08
N SER A 538 -1.55 -3.03 -17.44
CA SER A 538 -2.44 -3.12 -18.61
C SER A 538 -1.68 -2.95 -19.93
N ASP A 539 -0.69 -2.06 -20.01
CA ASP A 539 0.20 -1.92 -21.17
C ASP A 539 1.13 -3.14 -21.29
N THR A 540 1.55 -3.72 -20.16
CA THR A 540 2.30 -4.98 -20.13
C THR A 540 1.40 -6.16 -20.51
N MET A 541 0.11 -6.17 -20.14
CA MET A 541 -0.88 -7.18 -20.55
C MET A 541 -1.34 -7.02 -22.01
N ALA A 542 -1.37 -5.79 -22.54
CA ALA A 542 -1.60 -5.53 -23.96
C ALA A 542 -0.38 -5.92 -24.81
N MET A 543 0.83 -5.90 -24.24
CA MET A 543 2.03 -6.50 -24.82
C MET A 543 2.22 -8.00 -24.49
N ALA A 544 1.51 -8.53 -23.49
CA ALA A 544 1.55 -9.94 -23.13
C ALA A 544 0.54 -10.71 -23.96
N GLY A 545 1.02 -11.19 -25.10
CA GLY A 545 0.57 -12.48 -25.61
C GLY A 545 0.87 -13.58 -24.58
N GLU A 546 0.11 -13.68 -23.49
CA GLU A 546 0.30 -14.65 -22.40
C GLU A 546 -0.06 -16.07 -22.83
N ARG A 547 -0.96 -16.21 -23.83
CA ARG A 547 -1.11 -17.45 -24.60
C ARG A 547 0.20 -17.92 -25.25
N SER A 548 1.20 -17.04 -25.39
CA SER A 548 2.52 -17.37 -25.97
C SER A 548 3.64 -17.54 -24.94
N GLY A 549 3.44 -17.22 -23.65
CA GLY A 549 4.51 -17.32 -22.63
C GLY A 549 4.64 -18.72 -22.05
N LEU A 550 3.56 -19.22 -21.44
CA LEU A 550 3.47 -20.59 -20.92
C LEU A 550 3.54 -21.62 -22.06
N ARG A 551 2.86 -21.35 -23.19
CA ARG A 551 2.90 -22.21 -24.38
C ARG A 551 4.29 -22.32 -25.00
N ARG A 552 5.09 -21.24 -25.00
CA ARG A 552 6.48 -21.24 -25.50
C ARG A 552 7.42 -21.98 -24.55
N ARG A 553 7.30 -21.74 -23.24
CA ARG A 553 8.03 -22.51 -22.20
C ARG A 553 7.72 -24.00 -22.28
N LEU A 554 6.45 -24.36 -22.50
CA LEU A 554 6.03 -25.75 -22.66
C LEU A 554 6.50 -26.33 -24.00
N ALA A 555 6.51 -25.56 -25.09
CA ALA A 555 7.02 -26.02 -26.39
C ALA A 555 8.54 -26.27 -26.42
N GLU A 556 9.30 -25.66 -25.51
CA GLU A 556 10.77 -25.79 -25.40
C GLU A 556 11.23 -26.95 -24.50
N VAL A 557 10.33 -27.63 -23.80
CA VAL A 557 10.63 -28.74 -22.89
C VAL A 557 10.03 -30.07 -23.35
N SER A 558 10.64 -31.18 -22.92
CA SER A 558 10.19 -32.53 -23.30
C SER A 558 8.77 -32.81 -22.80
N THR A 559 8.03 -33.73 -23.43
CA THR A 559 6.66 -34.05 -22.99
C THR A 559 6.57 -34.53 -21.54
N ALA A 560 7.60 -35.22 -21.04
CA ALA A 560 7.66 -35.63 -19.65
C ALA A 560 7.86 -34.44 -18.68
N ASP A 561 8.53 -33.38 -19.15
CA ASP A 561 8.72 -32.14 -18.39
C ASP A 561 7.51 -31.21 -18.50
N GLN A 562 6.79 -31.23 -19.62
CA GLN A 562 5.49 -30.55 -19.78
C GLN A 562 4.47 -31.08 -18.76
N ASP A 563 4.32 -32.41 -18.68
CA ASP A 563 3.39 -33.06 -17.73
C ASP A 563 3.75 -32.75 -16.28
N ARG A 564 5.05 -32.76 -15.96
CA ARG A 564 5.55 -32.42 -14.63
C ARG A 564 5.26 -30.97 -14.28
N THR A 565 5.55 -30.05 -15.20
CA THR A 565 5.35 -28.61 -15.03
C THR A 565 3.87 -28.27 -14.82
N LEU A 566 2.96 -28.87 -15.61
CA LEU A 566 1.53 -28.64 -15.49
C LEU A 566 0.94 -29.26 -14.21
N VAL A 567 1.40 -30.44 -13.81
CA VAL A 567 0.98 -31.05 -12.55
C VAL A 567 1.48 -30.24 -11.35
N ASP A 568 2.72 -29.77 -11.37
CA ASP A 568 3.27 -28.96 -10.28
C ASP A 568 2.58 -27.59 -10.20
N LEU A 569 2.22 -26.97 -11.32
CA LEU A 569 1.40 -25.73 -11.36
C LEU A 569 0.05 -25.93 -10.66
N VAL A 570 -0.67 -27.01 -10.95
CA VAL A 570 -1.97 -27.29 -10.33
C VAL A 570 -1.80 -27.61 -8.84
N ARG A 571 -0.73 -28.33 -8.46
CA ARG A 571 -0.43 -28.66 -7.05
C ARG A 571 -0.01 -27.45 -6.22
N GLU A 572 0.72 -26.51 -6.82
CA GLU A 572 1.15 -25.28 -6.17
C GLU A 572 -0.06 -24.43 -5.77
N HIS A 573 -0.94 -24.14 -6.72
CA HIS A 573 -2.18 -23.42 -6.44
C HIS A 573 -3.14 -24.19 -5.51
N ALA A 574 -3.17 -25.52 -5.59
CA ALA A 574 -3.96 -26.33 -4.66
C ALA A 574 -3.38 -26.35 -3.24
N ALA A 575 -2.05 -26.39 -3.09
CA ALA A 575 -1.36 -26.36 -1.80
C ALA A 575 -1.56 -25.01 -1.11
N GLU A 576 -1.45 -23.91 -1.85
CA GLU A 576 -1.70 -22.57 -1.33
C GLU A 576 -3.13 -22.41 -0.79
N LEU A 577 -4.14 -22.87 -1.55
CA LEU A 577 -5.54 -22.76 -1.15
C LEU A 577 -5.89 -23.61 0.07
N LEU A 578 -5.24 -24.75 0.24
CA LEU A 578 -5.42 -25.63 1.38
C LEU A 578 -4.49 -25.30 2.56
N GLY A 579 -3.63 -24.28 2.44
CA GLY A 579 -2.72 -23.85 3.50
C GLY A 579 -1.54 -24.79 3.76
N HIS A 580 -1.12 -25.57 2.76
CA HIS A 580 0.04 -26.45 2.86
C HIS A 580 1.35 -25.74 2.49
N HIS A 581 2.44 -26.09 3.17
CA HIS A 581 3.79 -25.60 2.89
C HIS A 581 4.38 -26.29 1.64
N GLY A 582 3.83 -25.95 0.47
CA GLY A 582 4.37 -26.31 -0.84
C GLY A 582 3.66 -27.47 -1.56
N PRO A 583 3.89 -27.61 -2.88
CA PRO A 583 3.16 -28.53 -3.76
C PRO A 583 3.39 -30.01 -3.42
N ALA A 584 4.50 -30.35 -2.75
CA ALA A 584 4.84 -31.72 -2.37
C ALA A 584 3.85 -32.35 -1.38
N ALA A 585 3.11 -31.54 -0.61
CA ALA A 585 2.09 -32.00 0.32
C ALA A 585 0.79 -32.47 -0.37
N ILE A 586 0.58 -32.12 -1.65
CA ILE A 586 -0.61 -32.52 -2.42
C ILE A 586 -0.28 -33.75 -3.27
N ASP A 587 -0.98 -34.87 -3.04
CA ASP A 587 -0.91 -36.03 -3.94
C ASP A 587 -1.69 -35.75 -5.23
N PRO A 588 -1.05 -35.79 -6.41
CA PRO A 588 -1.68 -35.42 -7.67
C PRO A 588 -2.77 -36.39 -8.16
N THR A 589 -2.87 -37.58 -7.56
CA THR A 589 -3.81 -38.64 -7.95
C THR A 589 -5.04 -38.71 -7.03
N VAL A 590 -4.98 -38.09 -5.85
CA VAL A 590 -6.09 -38.06 -4.90
C VAL A 590 -7.15 -37.07 -5.38
N SER A 591 -8.43 -37.41 -5.15
CA SER A 591 -9.51 -36.54 -5.56
C SER A 591 -9.58 -35.26 -4.74
N PHE A 592 -9.88 -34.13 -5.37
CA PHE A 592 -9.95 -32.83 -4.70
C PHE A 592 -10.94 -32.83 -3.51
N ARG A 593 -12.06 -33.55 -3.60
CA ARG A 593 -12.99 -33.74 -2.46
C ARG A 593 -12.35 -34.39 -1.24
N ARG A 594 -11.41 -35.32 -1.43
CA ARG A 594 -10.68 -35.97 -0.33
C ARG A 594 -9.54 -35.11 0.21
N LEU A 595 -9.06 -34.14 -0.58
CA LEU A 595 -8.07 -33.14 -0.19
C LEU A 595 -8.69 -31.96 0.56
N GLY A 596 -10.01 -31.90 0.70
CA GLY A 596 -10.71 -30.85 1.45
C GLY A 596 -11.28 -29.72 0.60
N PHE A 597 -11.32 -29.87 -0.73
CA PHE A 597 -11.99 -28.90 -1.60
C PHE A 597 -13.53 -28.97 -1.46
N ASP A 598 -14.12 -27.80 -1.31
CA ASP A 598 -15.55 -27.52 -1.32
C ASP A 598 -15.96 -26.69 -2.57
N SER A 599 -17.22 -26.29 -2.66
CA SER A 599 -17.75 -25.54 -3.81
C SER A 599 -17.11 -24.15 -3.98
N LEU A 600 -16.53 -23.56 -2.93
CA LEU A 600 -15.97 -22.19 -2.96
C LEU A 600 -14.48 -22.21 -3.32
N THR A 601 -13.70 -23.08 -2.65
CA THR A 601 -12.29 -23.36 -2.97
C THR A 601 -12.12 -23.89 -4.40
N ALA A 602 -13.13 -24.59 -4.92
CA ALA A 602 -13.16 -25.04 -6.30
C ALA A 602 -13.23 -23.88 -7.32
N VAL A 603 -14.05 -22.87 -7.03
CA VAL A 603 -14.16 -21.67 -7.88
C VAL A 603 -12.86 -20.87 -7.82
N GLU A 604 -12.21 -20.80 -6.67
CA GLU A 604 -10.97 -20.05 -6.49
C GLU A 604 -9.76 -20.69 -7.17
N LEU A 605 -9.61 -22.02 -7.11
CA LEU A 605 -8.59 -22.74 -7.88
C LEU A 605 -8.79 -22.54 -9.38
N ARG A 606 -10.04 -22.59 -9.86
CA ARG A 606 -10.37 -22.29 -11.26
C ARG A 606 -9.96 -20.87 -11.65
N THR A 607 -10.26 -19.87 -10.81
CA THR A 607 -9.90 -18.46 -11.07
C THR A 607 -8.39 -18.29 -11.18
N ARG A 608 -7.61 -18.90 -10.26
CA ARG A 608 -6.14 -18.87 -10.30
C ARG A 608 -5.59 -19.58 -11.54
N LEU A 609 -6.13 -20.73 -11.92
CA LEU A 609 -5.73 -21.45 -13.14
C LEU A 609 -6.08 -20.67 -14.41
N ASN A 610 -7.24 -20.00 -14.48
CA ASN A 610 -7.59 -19.12 -15.58
C ASN A 610 -6.59 -17.96 -15.72
N ALA A 611 -6.20 -17.34 -14.60
CA ALA A 611 -5.20 -16.27 -14.58
C ALA A 611 -3.82 -16.77 -15.02
N ALA A 612 -3.37 -17.92 -14.52
CA ALA A 612 -2.04 -18.48 -14.83
C ALA A 612 -1.92 -19.03 -16.27
N THR A 613 -3.03 -19.47 -16.88
CA THR A 613 -3.02 -20.14 -18.19
C THR A 613 -3.65 -19.33 -19.32
N GLY A 614 -4.40 -18.27 -19.01
CA GLY A 614 -5.16 -17.49 -19.99
C GLY A 614 -6.31 -18.26 -20.67
N LEU A 615 -6.69 -19.44 -20.13
CA LEU A 615 -7.81 -20.26 -20.60
C LEU A 615 -9.13 -19.81 -19.96
N ARG A 616 -10.24 -20.17 -20.60
CA ARG A 616 -11.59 -20.04 -20.04
C ARG A 616 -12.07 -21.42 -19.58
N LEU A 617 -11.75 -21.79 -18.34
CA LEU A 617 -12.13 -23.08 -17.77
C LEU A 617 -13.57 -23.05 -17.22
N PRO A 618 -14.38 -24.12 -17.44
CA PRO A 618 -15.76 -24.19 -16.98
C PRO A 618 -15.87 -24.27 -15.45
N ALA A 619 -17.01 -23.85 -14.89
CA ALA A 619 -17.27 -23.89 -13.45
C ALA A 619 -17.33 -25.32 -12.87
N THR A 620 -17.57 -26.32 -13.72
CA THR A 620 -17.59 -27.74 -13.38
C THR A 620 -16.21 -28.41 -13.44
N LEU A 621 -15.11 -27.66 -13.69
CA LEU A 621 -13.75 -28.17 -13.91
C LEU A 621 -13.36 -29.29 -12.93
N LEU A 622 -13.56 -29.07 -11.63
CA LEU A 622 -13.14 -30.00 -10.57
C LEU A 622 -14.10 -31.18 -10.37
N PHE A 623 -15.30 -31.11 -10.94
CA PHE A 623 -16.24 -32.23 -11.02
C PHE A 623 -15.92 -33.13 -12.21
N ASP A 624 -15.59 -32.53 -13.36
CA ASP A 624 -15.26 -33.23 -14.59
C ASP A 624 -13.84 -33.83 -14.55
N HIS A 625 -12.93 -33.16 -13.84
CA HIS A 625 -11.53 -33.54 -13.67
C HIS A 625 -11.18 -33.60 -12.17
N PRO A 626 -11.44 -34.73 -11.49
CA PRO A 626 -11.48 -34.77 -10.03
C PRO A 626 -10.10 -34.80 -9.35
N SER A 627 -8.97 -34.67 -10.05
CA SER A 627 -7.60 -34.71 -9.48
C SER A 627 -6.65 -33.72 -10.17
N CYS A 628 -5.54 -33.36 -9.52
CA CYS A 628 -4.55 -32.44 -10.08
C CYS A 628 -4.01 -32.94 -11.43
N ARG A 629 -3.80 -34.26 -11.55
CA ARG A 629 -3.37 -34.88 -12.80
C ARG A 629 -4.41 -34.78 -13.91
N ALA A 630 -5.69 -35.02 -13.60
CA ALA A 630 -6.77 -34.91 -14.58
C ALA A 630 -6.98 -33.47 -15.09
N VAL A 631 -6.75 -32.47 -14.23
CA VAL A 631 -6.78 -31.05 -14.62
C VAL A 631 -5.56 -30.68 -15.47
N ALA A 632 -4.36 -31.16 -15.10
CA ALA A 632 -3.14 -30.95 -15.89
C ALA A 632 -3.24 -31.54 -17.31
N ASP A 633 -3.88 -32.71 -17.46
CA ASP A 633 -4.12 -33.35 -18.75
C ASP A 633 -5.06 -32.49 -19.64
N LEU A 634 -6.11 -31.90 -19.05
CA LEU A 634 -6.99 -30.95 -19.75
C LEU A 634 -6.26 -29.68 -20.17
N LEU A 635 -5.47 -29.09 -19.26
CA LEU A 635 -4.68 -27.89 -19.56
C LEU A 635 -3.69 -28.16 -20.70
N ARG A 636 -3.09 -29.35 -20.72
CA ARG A 636 -2.21 -29.79 -21.80
C ARG A 636 -2.96 -29.86 -23.14
N SER A 637 -4.14 -30.49 -23.18
CA SER A 637 -4.92 -30.61 -24.42
C SER A 637 -5.35 -29.25 -24.97
N GLU A 638 -5.74 -28.32 -24.09
CA GLU A 638 -6.21 -26.97 -24.45
C GLU A 638 -5.06 -26.04 -24.88
N LEU A 639 -3.88 -26.15 -24.25
CA LEU A 639 -2.76 -25.24 -24.53
C LEU A 639 -1.88 -25.67 -25.70
N LEU A 640 -1.64 -26.98 -25.86
CA LEU A 640 -0.60 -27.49 -26.76
C LEU A 640 -1.15 -28.20 -28.00
N GLY A 641 -2.35 -28.80 -27.92
CA GLY A 641 -2.79 -29.77 -28.92
C GLY A 641 -1.90 -31.02 -28.92
N ASP A 642 -2.50 -32.19 -29.11
CA ASP A 642 -1.79 -33.47 -28.96
C ASP A 642 -0.52 -33.56 -29.82
N HIS A 643 0.66 -33.63 -29.20
CA HIS A 643 1.85 -34.36 -29.69
C HIS A 643 2.83 -34.69 -28.54
N SER A 644 3.24 -35.95 -28.49
CA SER A 644 4.06 -36.57 -27.44
C SER A 644 5.51 -36.80 -27.90
N GLY A 645 6.49 -36.65 -26.99
CA GLY A 645 7.90 -36.99 -27.21
C GLY A 645 8.84 -36.60 -26.03
N SER A 646 9.35 -37.62 -25.33
CA SER A 646 10.27 -37.65 -24.17
C SER A 646 11.77 -37.46 -24.60
N LEU A 647 12.74 -36.94 -23.83
CA LEU A 647 13.52 -37.59 -22.74
C LEU A 647 14.70 -36.69 -22.20
N ALA A 648 14.91 -36.74 -20.87
CA ALA A 648 16.16 -36.89 -20.06
C ALA A 648 17.32 -35.85 -19.95
N VAL A 649 17.83 -35.70 -18.71
CA VAL A 649 18.89 -34.80 -18.17
C VAL A 649 20.08 -35.60 -17.57
N PRO A 650 21.32 -35.04 -17.52
CA PRO A 650 22.30 -35.37 -16.45
C PRO A 650 22.96 -34.11 -15.83
N SER A 651 22.89 -33.87 -14.50
CA SER A 651 23.73 -34.35 -13.35
C SER A 651 25.15 -33.73 -13.21
N ALA A 652 25.34 -33.06 -12.07
CA ALA A 652 26.54 -32.34 -11.60
C ALA A 652 27.60 -33.25 -10.96
N THR A 653 28.84 -32.76 -10.82
CA THR A 653 29.99 -33.48 -10.22
C THR A 653 30.61 -32.65 -9.09
N GLU A 654 30.83 -33.29 -7.94
CA GLU A 654 31.49 -32.79 -6.72
C GLU A 654 33.04 -32.81 -6.81
N ALA A 655 33.68 -31.96 -5.99
CA ALA A 655 35.13 -31.82 -5.81
C ALA A 655 35.61 -32.36 -4.43
N ALA A 656 36.90 -32.71 -4.35
CA ALA A 656 37.57 -33.38 -3.21
C ALA A 656 38.28 -32.42 -2.22
N PRO A 657 38.62 -32.84 -0.97
CA PRO A 657 39.18 -31.97 0.08
C PRO A 657 40.71 -32.10 0.30
N VAL A 658 41.34 -31.08 0.94
CA VAL A 658 42.78 -31.05 1.31
C VAL A 658 42.98 -30.57 2.78
N GLY A 659 43.76 -31.35 3.55
CA GLY A 659 44.85 -30.91 4.46
C GLY A 659 44.55 -30.34 5.86
N ALA A 660 45.06 -31.01 6.91
CA ALA A 660 44.95 -30.61 8.33
C ALA A 660 45.89 -29.44 8.74
N VAL A 661 45.41 -28.54 9.61
CA VAL A 661 46.08 -27.30 10.05
C VAL A 661 46.49 -27.34 11.53
N ALA A 662 47.60 -26.67 11.89
CA ALA A 662 48.14 -26.57 13.25
C ALA A 662 47.45 -25.47 14.09
N SER A 663 47.21 -25.71 15.38
CA SER A 663 46.33 -24.90 16.23
C SER A 663 46.87 -23.52 16.68
N ASP A 664 48.09 -23.13 16.29
CA ASP A 664 48.80 -21.96 16.85
C ASP A 664 49.30 -20.98 15.77
N GLU A 665 48.65 -20.98 14.61
CA GLU A 665 49.01 -20.13 13.48
C GLU A 665 48.62 -18.65 13.71
N PRO A 666 49.55 -17.69 13.55
CA PRO A 666 49.25 -16.26 13.65
C PRO A 666 48.36 -15.77 12.50
N ILE A 667 47.44 -14.85 12.79
CA ILE A 667 46.55 -14.24 11.81
C ILE A 667 47.06 -12.83 11.47
N ALA A 668 47.18 -12.53 10.18
CA ALA A 668 47.57 -11.23 9.67
C ALA A 668 46.32 -10.39 9.35
N ILE A 669 46.34 -9.11 9.74
CA ILE A 669 45.42 -8.09 9.24
C ILE A 669 46.07 -7.49 8.00
N VAL A 670 45.45 -7.65 6.84
CA VAL A 670 46.02 -7.23 5.55
C VAL A 670 45.36 -6.00 4.93
N ALA A 671 44.14 -5.69 5.37
CA ALA A 671 43.48 -4.43 5.08
C ALA A 671 42.49 -4.06 6.20
N MET A 672 42.12 -2.78 6.25
CA MET A 672 41.11 -2.26 7.16
C MET A 672 40.35 -1.12 6.50
N SER A 673 39.06 -0.97 6.83
CA SER A 673 38.23 0.19 6.48
C SER A 673 37.41 0.60 7.70
N CYS A 674 37.05 1.88 7.79
CA CYS A 674 36.20 2.38 8.85
C CYS A 674 35.44 3.64 8.46
N ARG A 675 34.24 3.81 9.00
CA ARG A 675 33.52 5.09 9.00
C ARG A 675 33.13 5.45 10.41
N PHE A 676 33.54 6.64 10.85
CA PHE A 676 33.30 7.16 12.19
C PHE A 676 32.82 8.62 12.15
N PRO A 677 32.14 9.10 13.21
CA PRO A 677 31.68 10.47 13.33
C PRO A 677 32.80 11.51 13.13
N GLY A 678 32.43 12.70 12.64
CA GLY A 678 33.37 13.79 12.39
C GLY A 678 34.03 13.78 11.00
N GLY A 679 33.42 13.08 10.04
CA GLY A 679 33.91 13.00 8.66
C GLY A 679 35.07 12.03 8.47
N ILE A 680 35.14 10.97 9.29
CA ILE A 680 36.17 9.95 9.20
C ILE A 680 35.67 8.85 8.26
N GLU A 681 36.25 8.76 7.07
CA GLU A 681 35.91 7.74 6.06
C GLU A 681 37.03 6.72 5.83
N SER A 682 38.17 6.88 6.53
CA SER A 682 39.34 6.01 6.40
C SER A 682 40.12 5.90 7.72
N PRO A 683 40.93 4.84 7.90
CA PRO A 683 41.86 4.72 9.02
C PRO A 683 42.86 5.89 9.10
N GLU A 684 43.25 6.46 7.97
CA GLU A 684 44.14 7.62 7.89
C GLU A 684 43.47 8.89 8.45
N ASP A 685 42.17 9.09 8.19
CA ASP A 685 41.42 10.21 8.76
C ASP A 685 41.21 10.03 10.26
N LEU A 686 41.00 8.79 10.73
CA LEU A 686 40.96 8.48 12.16
C LEU A 686 42.29 8.87 12.83
N TRP A 687 43.42 8.45 12.27
CA TRP A 687 44.73 8.82 12.81
C TRP A 687 44.96 10.32 12.81
N ARG A 688 44.49 11.03 11.79
CA ARG A 688 44.57 12.50 11.73
C ARG A 688 43.80 13.13 12.89
N VAL A 689 42.54 12.75 13.08
CA VAL A 689 41.69 13.25 14.19
C VAL A 689 42.32 12.97 15.55
N VAL A 690 42.86 11.77 15.76
CA VAL A 690 43.55 11.39 17.01
C VAL A 690 44.82 12.22 17.21
N SER A 691 45.64 12.41 16.18
CA SER A 691 46.89 13.16 16.26
C SER A 691 46.67 14.67 16.49
N GLU A 692 45.57 15.21 15.97
CA GLU A 692 45.17 16.61 16.12
C GLU A 692 44.42 16.87 17.44
N GLY A 693 44.01 15.82 18.16
CA GLY A 693 43.22 15.93 19.39
C GLY A 693 41.83 16.54 19.15
N ARG A 694 41.24 16.31 17.97
CA ARG A 694 39.93 16.88 17.59
C ARG A 694 38.78 16.14 18.28
N GLU A 695 37.83 16.90 18.80
CA GLU A 695 36.56 16.38 19.33
C GLU A 695 35.55 16.18 18.19
N VAL A 696 34.84 15.03 18.19
CA VAL A 696 33.86 14.64 17.15
C VAL A 696 32.43 14.53 17.69
N LEU A 697 32.18 15.01 18.91
CA LEU A 697 30.83 15.06 19.48
C LEU A 697 29.99 16.11 18.74
N SER A 698 28.73 15.79 18.50
CA SER A 698 27.72 16.68 17.93
C SER A 698 26.43 16.64 18.77
N GLY A 699 25.47 17.50 18.43
CA GLY A 699 24.09 17.33 18.87
C GLY A 699 23.45 16.07 18.26
N PHE A 700 22.26 15.73 18.73
CA PHE A 700 21.43 14.67 18.13
C PHE A 700 21.11 14.96 16.66
N PRO A 701 21.00 13.90 15.82
CA PRO A 701 20.68 14.04 14.41
C PRO A 701 19.25 14.59 14.23
N ASP A 702 19.09 15.52 13.31
CA ASP A 702 17.80 16.12 12.91
C ASP A 702 17.13 15.40 11.74
N ASP A 703 17.83 14.44 11.12
CA ASP A 703 17.42 13.78 9.90
C ASP A 703 16.77 12.40 10.12
N ARG A 704 16.56 11.99 11.38
CA ARG A 704 16.03 10.66 11.76
C ARG A 704 14.61 10.67 12.32
N GLY A 705 13.97 11.84 12.31
CA GLY A 705 12.61 12.02 12.85
C GLY A 705 12.54 11.98 14.38
N TRP A 706 13.65 12.27 15.06
CA TRP A 706 13.69 12.39 16.52
C TRP A 706 13.12 13.76 16.93
N ASP A 707 12.20 13.78 17.89
CA ASP A 707 11.73 15.04 18.50
C ASP A 707 12.76 15.53 19.53
N VAL A 708 13.85 16.12 19.03
CA VAL A 708 15.02 16.51 19.85
C VAL A 708 14.64 17.46 20.99
N GLU A 709 13.62 18.31 20.79
CA GLU A 709 13.15 19.24 21.82
C GLU A 709 12.37 18.52 22.92
N ALA A 710 11.41 17.65 22.57
CA ALA A 710 10.65 16.88 23.56
C ALA A 710 11.48 15.78 24.24
N LEU A 711 12.56 15.32 23.59
CA LEU A 711 13.43 14.28 24.11
C LEU A 711 14.30 14.74 25.27
N TYR A 712 14.49 16.04 25.51
CA TYR A 712 15.35 16.50 26.58
C TYR A 712 14.60 16.91 27.84
N ASP A 713 15.02 16.38 28.97
CA ASP A 713 14.67 16.91 30.29
C ASP A 713 15.87 16.77 31.23
N PRO A 714 16.26 17.83 31.98
CA PRO A 714 17.34 17.73 32.96
C PRO A 714 17.03 16.78 34.12
N ASP A 715 15.76 16.43 34.36
CA ASP A 715 15.35 15.46 35.37
C ASP A 715 15.44 14.01 34.82
N PRO A 716 16.38 13.18 35.30
CA PRO A 716 16.51 11.78 34.86
C PRO A 716 15.29 10.91 35.22
N ASP A 717 14.42 11.36 36.13
CA ASP A 717 13.22 10.63 36.56
C ASP A 717 12.02 10.92 35.63
N ARG A 718 12.12 11.90 34.72
CA ARG A 718 11.12 12.24 33.69
C ARG A 718 11.01 11.11 32.65
N PRO A 719 9.84 10.46 32.51
CA PRO A 719 9.69 9.34 31.57
C PRO A 719 9.91 9.76 30.11
N ARG A 720 10.51 8.87 29.31
CA ARG A 720 10.72 9.03 27.85
C ARG A 720 11.59 10.22 27.44
N THR A 721 12.47 10.68 28.32
CA THR A 721 13.39 11.80 28.06
C THR A 721 14.85 11.41 28.36
N SER A 722 15.79 12.23 27.90
CA SER A 722 17.23 12.13 28.08
C SER A 722 17.77 13.42 28.68
N TYR A 723 18.64 13.33 29.70
CA TYR A 723 19.33 14.51 30.23
C TYR A 723 20.60 14.87 29.44
N VAL A 724 20.94 14.09 28.41
CA VAL A 724 22.04 14.37 27.48
C VAL A 724 21.48 14.75 26.11
N ARG A 725 22.12 15.72 25.44
CA ARG A 725 21.77 16.18 24.08
C ARG A 725 22.88 15.92 23.05
N THR A 726 23.99 15.33 23.46
CA THR A 726 25.20 15.17 22.65
C THR A 726 25.61 13.70 22.53
N GLY A 727 26.24 13.38 21.40
CA GLY A 727 26.77 12.06 21.08
C GLY A 727 27.64 12.14 19.83
N ALA A 728 28.20 11.01 19.39
CA ALA A 728 28.97 10.96 18.15
C ALA A 728 28.16 10.23 17.06
N PHE A 729 27.67 10.96 16.04
CA PHE A 729 26.74 10.42 15.04
C PHE A 729 27.32 10.42 13.62
N LEU A 730 26.89 9.43 12.83
CA LEU A 730 27.05 9.38 11.37
C LEU A 730 25.88 10.12 10.72
N HIS A 731 26.11 11.37 10.31
CA HIS A 731 25.08 12.22 9.68
C HIS A 731 24.71 11.77 8.26
N ASP A 732 25.56 10.95 7.65
CA ASP A 732 25.41 10.34 6.34
C ASP A 732 24.89 8.89 6.41
N ALA A 733 24.42 8.42 7.58
CA ALA A 733 23.92 7.06 7.77
C ALA A 733 22.69 6.72 6.90
N ALA A 734 21.98 7.73 6.42
CA ALA A 734 20.88 7.57 5.48
C ALA A 734 21.32 7.35 4.04
N GLU A 735 22.59 7.61 3.70
CA GLU A 735 23.07 7.57 2.32
C GLU A 735 23.58 6.17 1.95
N PHE A 736 23.24 5.69 0.75
CA PHE A 736 23.68 4.38 0.23
C PHE A 736 23.63 4.33 -1.29
N ASP A 737 24.49 3.53 -1.91
CA ASP A 737 24.43 3.20 -3.34
C ASP A 737 23.86 1.79 -3.57
N PRO A 738 22.56 1.66 -3.88
CA PRO A 738 21.94 0.35 -4.03
C PRO A 738 22.20 -0.31 -5.38
N GLU A 739 22.44 0.47 -6.44
CA GLU A 739 22.61 -0.03 -7.80
C GLU A 739 23.87 -0.88 -7.92
N LEU A 740 24.98 -0.44 -7.30
CA LEU A 740 26.24 -1.19 -7.27
C LEU A 740 26.06 -2.62 -6.74
N PHE A 741 25.21 -2.81 -5.75
CA PHE A 741 24.98 -4.11 -5.10
C PHE A 741 23.80 -4.89 -5.69
N GLY A 742 23.17 -4.40 -6.75
CA GLY A 742 21.98 -5.02 -7.36
C GLY A 742 20.76 -5.00 -6.45
N ILE A 743 20.68 -4.00 -5.56
CA ILE A 743 19.60 -3.81 -4.60
C ILE A 743 18.61 -2.79 -5.18
N SER A 744 17.32 -3.06 -5.08
CA SER A 744 16.32 -2.09 -5.56
C SER A 744 16.20 -0.90 -4.59
N PRO A 745 15.84 0.32 -5.05
CA PRO A 745 15.63 1.47 -4.16
C PRO A 745 14.59 1.20 -3.04
N ARG A 746 13.60 0.33 -3.29
CA ARG A 746 12.60 -0.06 -2.28
C ARG A 746 13.19 -0.97 -1.20
N GLU A 747 13.95 -1.98 -1.61
CA GLU A 747 14.67 -2.84 -0.68
C GLU A 747 15.68 -2.02 0.13
N ALA A 748 16.43 -1.13 -0.53
CA ALA A 748 17.38 -0.23 0.11
C ALA A 748 16.69 0.59 1.22
N LEU A 749 15.51 1.17 0.96
CA LEU A 749 14.74 1.91 1.96
C LEU A 749 14.37 1.08 3.20
N ALA A 750 13.99 -0.19 3.00
CA ALA A 750 13.61 -1.13 4.06
C ALA A 750 14.80 -1.76 4.80
N MET A 751 16.02 -1.70 4.25
CA MET A 751 17.22 -2.22 4.90
C MET A 751 17.63 -1.38 6.11
N ASP A 752 18.01 -2.05 7.20
CA ASP A 752 18.72 -1.42 8.31
C ASP A 752 19.99 -0.70 7.77
N PRO A 753 20.19 0.60 8.07
CA PRO A 753 21.39 1.36 7.69
C PRO A 753 22.71 0.66 8.01
N GLN A 754 22.73 -0.16 9.07
CA GLN A 754 23.88 -0.97 9.45
C GLN A 754 24.28 -1.95 8.33
N GLN A 755 23.31 -2.59 7.66
CA GLN A 755 23.56 -3.49 6.53
C GLN A 755 24.18 -2.75 5.33
N ARG A 756 23.71 -1.52 5.07
CA ARG A 756 24.17 -0.67 3.96
C ARG A 756 25.62 -0.24 4.16
N LEU A 757 25.95 0.27 5.35
CA LEU A 757 27.31 0.67 5.72
C LEU A 757 28.29 -0.50 5.67
N LEU A 758 27.85 -1.69 6.08
CA LEU A 758 28.67 -2.89 6.01
C LEU A 758 29.01 -3.32 4.58
N LEU A 759 28.07 -3.20 3.64
CA LEU A 759 28.31 -3.50 2.22
C LEU A 759 29.39 -2.60 1.63
N GLU A 760 29.27 -1.28 1.83
CA GLU A 760 30.27 -0.33 1.37
C GLU A 760 31.63 -0.54 2.07
N SER A 761 31.64 -0.81 3.37
CA SER A 761 32.88 -1.03 4.13
C SER A 761 33.59 -2.32 3.71
N ALA A 762 32.83 -3.39 3.42
CA ALA A 762 33.36 -4.65 2.89
C ALA A 762 33.94 -4.49 1.48
N TRP A 763 33.34 -3.64 0.65
CA TRP A 763 33.89 -3.28 -0.65
C TRP A 763 35.23 -2.54 -0.50
N GLN A 764 35.25 -1.48 0.32
CA GLN A 764 36.42 -0.65 0.54
C GLN A 764 37.61 -1.42 1.14
N VAL A 765 37.36 -2.38 2.05
CA VAL A 765 38.46 -3.15 2.65
C VAL A 765 39.14 -4.08 1.63
N LEU A 766 38.38 -4.63 0.67
CA LEU A 766 38.93 -5.42 -0.43
C LEU A 766 39.74 -4.55 -1.40
N GLU A 767 39.22 -3.37 -1.75
CA GLU A 767 39.98 -2.39 -2.55
C GLU A 767 41.29 -1.97 -1.84
N GLY A 768 41.24 -1.75 -0.53
CA GLY A 768 42.40 -1.45 0.30
C GLY A 768 43.45 -2.58 0.30
N ALA A 769 43.01 -3.83 0.17
CA ALA A 769 43.87 -5.00 0.00
C ALA A 769 44.38 -5.18 -1.45
N ARG A 770 43.97 -4.30 -2.38
CA ARG A 770 44.21 -4.41 -3.83
C ARG A 770 43.58 -5.64 -4.46
N MET A 771 42.46 -6.11 -3.90
CA MET A 771 41.67 -7.20 -4.43
C MET A 771 40.46 -6.63 -5.15
N ALA A 772 40.22 -7.05 -6.40
CA ALA A 772 39.00 -6.67 -7.11
C ALA A 772 37.80 -7.37 -6.45
N PRO A 773 36.80 -6.65 -5.88
CA PRO A 773 35.69 -7.29 -5.17
C PRO A 773 34.92 -8.31 -6.04
N THR A 774 34.80 -8.04 -7.34
CA THR A 774 34.16 -8.95 -8.31
C THR A 774 34.92 -10.25 -8.55
N SER A 775 36.23 -10.28 -8.29
CA SER A 775 37.06 -11.50 -8.41
C SER A 775 36.92 -12.45 -7.21
N MET A 776 36.23 -12.02 -6.15
CA MET A 776 36.03 -12.79 -4.92
C MET A 776 34.88 -13.81 -5.01
N ARG A 777 34.11 -13.80 -6.11
CA ARG A 777 33.02 -14.74 -6.33
C ARG A 777 33.52 -16.19 -6.30
N SER A 778 32.79 -17.04 -5.60
CA SER A 778 33.14 -18.44 -5.29
C SER A 778 34.45 -18.63 -4.51
N SER A 779 34.96 -17.58 -3.86
CA SER A 779 36.09 -17.72 -2.93
C SER A 779 35.61 -18.24 -1.58
N ARG A 780 36.45 -19.04 -0.91
CA ARG A 780 36.23 -19.51 0.47
C ARG A 780 36.54 -18.40 1.49
N THR A 781 35.94 -17.23 1.31
CA THR A 781 36.10 -16.07 2.19
C THR A 781 34.97 -16.06 3.22
N GLY A 782 35.31 -16.04 4.51
CA GLY A 782 34.33 -15.95 5.60
C GLY A 782 33.94 -14.50 5.92
N VAL A 783 32.78 -14.31 6.54
CA VAL A 783 32.22 -13.01 6.95
C VAL A 783 31.73 -13.10 8.39
N PHE A 784 32.33 -12.32 9.29
CA PHE A 784 32.07 -12.33 10.73
C PHE A 784 31.76 -10.92 11.20
N ILE A 785 30.51 -10.64 11.54
CA ILE A 785 30.05 -9.28 11.87
C ILE A 785 29.55 -9.22 13.31
N GLY A 786 30.06 -8.26 14.08
CA GLY A 786 29.47 -7.83 15.33
C GLY A 786 28.38 -6.80 15.07
N GLY A 787 27.15 -7.07 15.47
CA GLY A 787 26.03 -6.15 15.27
C GLY A 787 24.86 -6.52 16.15
N TRP A 788 23.95 -5.57 16.34
CA TRP A 788 22.76 -5.76 17.16
C TRP A 788 21.55 -5.07 16.55
N ALA A 789 20.35 -5.51 16.94
CA ALA A 789 19.11 -4.95 16.44
C ALA A 789 18.89 -3.54 16.99
N GLN A 790 18.67 -2.54 16.11
CA GLN A 790 18.51 -1.13 16.50
C GLN A 790 17.08 -0.61 16.40
N GLY A 791 16.13 -1.50 16.10
CA GLY A 791 14.72 -1.14 15.99
C GLY A 791 14.45 -0.16 14.86
N TYR A 792 15.26 -0.18 13.79
CA TYR A 792 14.97 0.57 12.57
C TYR A 792 13.59 0.12 12.06
N PRO A 793 12.65 1.06 11.83
CA PRO A 793 11.29 0.70 11.48
C PRO A 793 11.28 -0.06 10.16
N SER A 794 10.50 -1.13 10.09
CA SER A 794 10.27 -1.85 8.84
C SER A 794 9.13 -1.18 8.09
N ALA A 795 9.40 -0.62 6.91
CA ALA A 795 8.36 -0.18 5.99
C ALA A 795 8.30 -1.12 4.79
N SER A 796 7.53 -2.20 4.89
CA SER A 796 6.96 -2.89 3.72
C SER A 796 6.03 -4.01 4.16
N ASP A 797 4.83 -4.06 3.57
CA ASP A 797 3.98 -5.27 3.49
C ASP A 797 4.50 -6.28 2.44
N GLU A 798 5.54 -5.93 1.67
CA GLU A 798 6.10 -6.73 0.59
C GLU A 798 7.46 -7.34 1.00
N GLY A 799 7.44 -8.46 1.74
CA GLY A 799 8.53 -9.47 1.81
C GLY A 799 9.93 -9.08 2.33
N TYR A 800 10.35 -7.81 2.31
CA TYR A 800 11.69 -7.34 2.66
C TYR A 800 11.81 -6.92 4.12
N ALA A 801 10.69 -6.79 4.84
CA ALA A 801 10.67 -6.52 6.28
C ALA A 801 11.55 -7.49 7.08
N LEU A 802 11.42 -8.78 6.76
CA LEU A 802 12.17 -9.84 7.44
C LEU A 802 13.67 -9.73 7.16
N THR A 803 14.06 -9.51 5.90
CA THR A 803 15.48 -9.47 5.51
C THR A 803 16.14 -8.12 5.80
N GLY A 804 15.37 -7.03 5.80
CA GLY A 804 15.84 -5.68 6.07
C GLY A 804 16.15 -5.43 7.54
N ALA A 805 15.44 -6.08 8.48
CA ALA A 805 15.62 -5.89 9.92
C ALA A 805 16.38 -7.02 10.63
N ALA A 806 16.50 -8.21 10.03
CA ALA A 806 17.16 -9.35 10.66
C ALA A 806 18.68 -9.14 10.82
N THR A 807 19.18 -9.29 12.05
CA THR A 807 20.62 -9.19 12.34
C THR A 807 21.43 -10.26 11.61
N SER A 808 20.92 -11.48 11.48
CA SER A 808 21.57 -12.57 10.74
C SER A 808 21.84 -12.26 9.25
N VAL A 809 21.09 -11.32 8.67
CA VAL A 809 21.24 -10.92 7.27
C VAL A 809 22.45 -10.02 7.07
N MET A 810 22.99 -9.36 8.10
CA MET A 810 24.18 -8.48 7.98
C MET A 810 25.37 -9.21 7.34
N SER A 811 25.79 -10.35 7.89
CA SER A 811 26.88 -11.16 7.32
C SER A 811 26.46 -11.86 6.02
N GLY A 812 25.23 -12.36 5.96
CA GLY A 812 24.72 -13.09 4.79
C GLY A 812 24.64 -12.24 3.53
N ARG A 813 24.28 -10.96 3.66
CA ARG A 813 24.13 -10.03 2.54
C ARG A 813 25.47 -9.64 1.94
N ILE A 814 26.52 -9.47 2.75
CA ILE A 814 27.90 -9.28 2.27
C ILE A 814 28.35 -10.51 1.49
N ALA A 815 28.15 -11.71 2.06
CA ALA A 815 28.51 -12.96 1.40
C ALA A 815 27.76 -13.12 0.08
N TYR A 816 26.46 -12.82 0.04
CA TYR A 816 25.65 -12.89 -1.18
C TYR A 816 26.09 -11.88 -2.24
N ALA A 817 26.26 -10.60 -1.88
CA ALA A 817 26.60 -9.53 -2.82
C ALA A 817 27.97 -9.75 -3.47
N LEU A 818 28.96 -10.23 -2.70
CA LEU A 818 30.32 -10.51 -3.19
C LEU A 818 30.49 -11.95 -3.68
N GLY A 819 29.48 -12.81 -3.54
CA GLY A 819 29.50 -14.22 -3.92
C GLY A 819 30.51 -15.06 -3.12
N LEU A 820 30.64 -14.83 -1.82
CA LEU A 820 31.59 -15.54 -0.94
C LEU A 820 30.98 -16.84 -0.42
N GLU A 821 31.77 -17.91 -0.40
CA GLU A 821 31.34 -19.27 -0.03
C GLU A 821 31.92 -19.74 1.31
N GLY A 822 32.56 -18.86 2.09
CA GLY A 822 33.02 -19.16 3.46
C GLY A 822 31.92 -18.98 4.52
N PRO A 823 32.22 -19.26 5.81
CA PRO A 823 31.27 -19.09 6.90
C PRO A 823 30.77 -17.65 7.01
N ALA A 824 29.46 -17.44 7.16
CA ALA A 824 28.86 -16.11 7.33
C ALA A 824 28.09 -16.05 8.66
N LEU A 825 28.62 -15.32 9.64
CA LEU A 825 28.07 -15.24 11.00
C LEU A 825 27.91 -13.79 11.45
N THR A 826 26.75 -13.49 12.03
CA THR A 826 26.52 -12.26 12.78
C THR A 826 26.41 -12.60 14.26
N VAL A 827 27.10 -11.87 15.11
CA VAL A 827 27.21 -12.11 16.55
C VAL A 827 26.73 -10.88 17.31
N ASP A 828 25.89 -11.13 18.31
CA ASP A 828 25.44 -10.12 19.28
C ASP A 828 25.84 -10.58 20.69
N THR A 829 26.89 -9.96 21.21
CA THR A 829 27.32 -10.02 22.62
C THR A 829 27.32 -8.62 23.24
N ALA A 830 26.41 -7.75 22.76
CA ALA A 830 26.41 -6.32 23.07
C ALA A 830 27.76 -5.65 22.73
N CYS A 831 28.37 -4.92 23.68
CA CYS A 831 29.55 -4.09 23.44
C CYS A 831 30.81 -4.87 22.99
N SER A 832 30.90 -6.19 23.22
CA SER A 832 32.06 -7.01 22.82
C SER A 832 31.95 -7.63 21.42
N SER A 833 30.84 -7.42 20.70
CA SER A 833 30.49 -8.17 19.49
C SER A 833 31.57 -8.16 18.40
N SER A 834 32.22 -7.02 18.16
CA SER A 834 33.28 -6.91 17.14
C SER A 834 34.55 -7.73 17.49
N LEU A 835 34.91 -7.83 18.77
CA LEU A 835 36.04 -8.63 19.22
C LEU A 835 35.72 -10.13 19.18
N VAL A 836 34.48 -10.51 19.49
CA VAL A 836 34.02 -11.90 19.34
C VAL A 836 34.00 -12.31 17.86
N ALA A 837 33.54 -11.43 16.97
CA ALA A 837 33.60 -11.66 15.52
C ALA A 837 35.04 -11.87 15.03
N LEU A 838 36.00 -11.06 15.49
CA LEU A 838 37.42 -11.23 15.20
C LEU A 838 37.98 -12.56 15.73
N HIS A 839 37.57 -12.99 16.93
CA HIS A 839 37.97 -14.28 17.49
C HIS A 839 37.47 -15.45 16.63
N LEU A 840 36.19 -15.45 16.26
CA LEU A 840 35.60 -16.50 15.43
C LEU A 840 36.22 -16.55 14.02
N ALA A 841 36.49 -15.39 13.42
CA ALA A 841 37.18 -15.31 12.14
C ALA A 841 38.59 -15.91 12.20
N SER A 842 39.32 -15.63 13.29
CA SER A 842 40.66 -16.19 13.52
C SER A 842 40.62 -17.72 13.66
N GLU A 843 39.64 -18.26 14.38
CA GLU A 843 39.47 -19.71 14.52
C GLU A 843 39.07 -20.38 13.20
N ALA A 844 38.19 -19.78 12.41
CA ALA A 844 37.80 -20.31 11.10
C ALA A 844 38.98 -20.37 10.12
N LEU A 845 39.85 -19.35 10.12
CA LEU A 845 41.09 -19.32 9.34
C LEU A 845 42.06 -20.41 9.78
N ARG A 846 42.24 -20.61 11.09
CA ARG A 846 43.10 -21.68 11.65
C ARG A 846 42.57 -23.08 11.37
N ARG A 847 41.26 -23.26 11.32
CA ARG A 847 40.65 -24.56 11.00
C ARG A 847 40.62 -24.84 9.50
N GLY A 848 41.03 -23.86 8.69
CA GLY A 848 40.97 -23.95 7.24
C GLY A 848 39.54 -24.00 6.71
N GLU A 849 38.55 -23.47 7.45
CA GLU A 849 37.16 -23.32 7.01
C GLU A 849 37.06 -22.25 5.92
N CYS A 850 37.89 -21.21 6.03
CA CYS A 850 38.11 -20.18 5.02
C CYS A 850 39.61 -19.93 4.79
N SER A 851 39.94 -19.29 3.66
CA SER A 851 41.31 -18.83 3.33
C SER A 851 41.52 -17.35 3.60
N LEU A 852 40.43 -16.59 3.65
CA LEU A 852 40.37 -15.16 3.92
C LEU A 852 39.12 -14.90 4.78
N ALA A 853 39.13 -13.89 5.64
CA ALA A 853 37.96 -13.57 6.47
C ALA A 853 37.78 -12.06 6.62
N LEU A 854 36.55 -11.60 6.42
CA LEU A 854 36.08 -10.27 6.80
C LEU A 854 35.62 -10.32 8.25
N ALA A 855 36.19 -9.51 9.12
CA ALA A 855 35.80 -9.39 10.52
C ALA A 855 35.53 -7.92 10.87
N GLY A 856 34.37 -7.59 11.41
CA GLY A 856 34.05 -6.20 11.70
C GLY A 856 32.92 -6.00 12.70
N GLY A 857 32.55 -4.75 12.92
CA GLY A 857 31.42 -4.37 13.75
C GLY A 857 30.78 -3.07 13.31
N VAL A 858 29.47 -2.94 13.56
CA VAL A 858 28.67 -1.78 13.18
C VAL A 858 27.71 -1.37 14.29
N THR A 859 27.45 -0.07 14.40
CA THR A 859 26.40 0.49 15.24
C THR A 859 25.86 1.77 14.62
N VAL A 860 24.55 1.81 14.39
CA VAL A 860 23.78 3.01 14.00
C VAL A 860 22.52 3.08 14.84
N MET A 861 22.36 4.15 15.60
CA MET A 861 21.21 4.39 16.46
C MET A 861 20.04 4.94 15.63
N ALA A 862 19.13 4.06 15.21
CA ALA A 862 17.93 4.44 14.48
C ALA A 862 16.91 5.18 15.37
N THR A 863 16.86 4.86 16.66
CA THR A 863 15.90 5.42 17.64
C THR A 863 16.62 6.02 18.84
N PRO A 864 16.02 7.00 19.56
CA PRO A 864 16.64 7.62 20.73
C PRO A 864 16.60 6.72 21.99
N SER A 865 16.11 5.48 21.87
CA SER A 865 15.82 4.57 22.99
C SER A 865 17.02 4.34 23.91
N THR A 866 18.23 4.20 23.34
CA THR A 866 19.46 4.01 24.12
C THR A 866 19.73 5.19 25.06
N PHE A 867 19.55 6.43 24.59
CA PHE A 867 19.75 7.62 25.42
C PHE A 867 18.69 7.74 26.51
N VAL A 868 17.43 7.42 26.20
CA VAL A 868 16.32 7.43 27.17
C VAL A 868 16.56 6.40 28.27
N GLU A 869 16.85 5.14 27.91
CA GLU A 869 17.01 4.06 28.89
C GLU A 869 18.25 4.26 29.78
N PHE A 870 19.37 4.71 29.22
CA PHE A 870 20.57 5.00 30.02
C PHE A 870 20.47 6.29 30.84
N SER A 871 19.64 7.24 30.42
CA SER A 871 19.32 8.41 31.25
C SER A 871 18.58 7.99 32.52
N ARG A 872 17.59 7.09 32.42
CA ARG A 872 16.88 6.56 33.60
C ARG A 872 17.80 5.82 34.56
N GLN A 873 18.79 5.12 34.04
CA GLN A 873 19.80 4.41 34.84
C GLN A 873 20.92 5.32 35.36
N ARG A 874 20.91 6.62 35.00
CA ARG A 874 21.97 7.58 35.33
C ARG A 874 23.35 7.10 34.86
N GLY A 875 23.38 6.39 33.72
CA GLY A 875 24.59 5.79 33.15
C GLY A 875 25.32 6.66 32.14
N LEU A 876 24.73 7.77 31.70
CA LEU A 876 25.34 8.69 30.73
C LEU A 876 26.18 9.76 31.43
N ALA A 877 27.31 10.11 30.83
CA ALA A 877 28.05 11.30 31.24
C ALA A 877 27.21 12.54 30.87
N PRO A 878 26.95 13.50 31.79
CA PRO A 878 26.12 14.68 31.48
C PRO A 878 26.64 15.54 30.32
N ASP A 879 27.95 15.51 30.06
CA ASP A 879 28.58 16.21 28.95
C ASP A 879 28.80 15.32 27.71
N GLY A 880 28.31 14.08 27.75
CA GLY A 880 28.42 13.09 26.66
C GLY A 880 29.82 12.51 26.46
N ARG A 881 30.81 12.84 27.32
CA ARG A 881 32.22 12.43 27.14
C ARG A 881 32.57 11.17 27.93
N CYS A 882 33.26 10.24 27.27
CA CYS A 882 33.92 9.13 27.95
C CYS A 882 35.25 9.59 28.56
N LYS A 883 35.34 9.65 29.90
CA LYS A 883 36.55 10.08 30.65
C LYS A 883 37.25 8.90 31.30
N ALA A 884 37.56 7.87 30.51
CA ALA A 884 38.11 6.61 31.02
C ALA A 884 39.39 6.84 31.85
N PHE A 885 39.45 6.20 33.03
CA PHE A 885 40.54 6.29 34.01
C PHE A 885 40.79 7.70 34.62
N ALA A 886 39.98 8.71 34.30
CA ALA A 886 40.08 10.03 34.91
C ALA A 886 39.33 10.09 36.25
N GLY A 887 39.81 10.92 37.18
CA GLY A 887 39.08 11.18 38.44
C GLY A 887 37.72 11.86 38.24
N ALA A 888 37.48 12.42 37.05
CA ALA A 888 36.22 13.03 36.64
C ALA A 888 35.28 12.07 35.86
N ALA A 889 35.55 10.76 35.88
CA ALA A 889 34.70 9.76 35.22
C ALA A 889 33.30 9.71 35.85
N ASP A 890 32.28 10.04 35.06
CA ASP A 890 30.90 10.28 35.51
C ASP A 890 29.83 9.60 34.65
N GLY A 891 30.23 8.74 33.71
CA GLY A 891 29.32 7.94 32.88
C GLY A 891 29.91 7.63 31.51
N THR A 892 29.06 7.10 30.62
CA THR A 892 29.43 6.82 29.22
C THR A 892 28.88 7.86 28.25
N GLY A 893 29.62 8.11 27.17
CA GLY A 893 29.12 8.72 25.94
C GLY A 893 28.77 7.63 24.93
N TRP A 894 27.81 7.91 24.05
CA TRP A 894 27.41 7.01 22.96
C TRP A 894 27.88 7.53 21.61
N GLY A 895 28.24 6.59 20.74
CA GLY A 895 28.70 6.89 19.39
C GLY A 895 28.32 5.80 18.40
N GLU A 896 28.34 6.18 17.12
CA GLU A 896 28.07 5.32 15.97
C GLU A 896 29.36 5.00 15.23
N GLY A 897 29.30 4.01 14.35
CA GLY A 897 30.43 3.68 13.50
C GLY A 897 30.36 2.31 12.87
N VAL A 898 31.22 2.11 11.88
CA VAL A 898 31.51 0.80 11.30
C VAL A 898 33.02 0.64 11.14
N GLY A 899 33.52 -0.56 11.43
CA GLY A 899 34.90 -0.95 11.18
C GLY A 899 34.98 -2.36 10.63
N MET A 900 35.82 -2.58 9.62
CA MET A 900 36.02 -3.86 8.96
C MET A 900 37.51 -4.16 8.81
N LEU A 901 37.89 -5.41 9.05
CA LEU A 901 39.24 -5.96 8.91
C LEU A 901 39.21 -7.10 7.89
N LEU A 902 40.24 -7.16 7.05
CA LEU A 902 40.51 -8.32 6.21
C LEU A 902 41.64 -9.14 6.81
N LEU A 903 41.37 -10.42 7.04
CA LEU A 903 42.23 -11.34 7.77
C LEU A 903 42.62 -12.53 6.89
N GLU A 904 43.86 -12.96 6.99
CA GLU A 904 44.30 -14.27 6.49
C GLU A 904 45.36 -14.84 7.42
N ARG A 905 45.74 -16.10 7.20
CA ARG A 905 46.87 -16.69 7.92
C ARG A 905 48.16 -15.96 7.55
N LEU A 906 49.06 -15.74 8.51
CA LEU A 906 50.29 -14.99 8.24
C LEU A 906 51.12 -15.61 7.11
N SER A 907 51.23 -16.94 7.06
CA SER A 907 51.94 -17.62 5.97
C SER A 907 51.25 -17.45 4.61
N ASP A 908 49.94 -17.25 4.59
CA ASP A 908 49.17 -17.00 3.38
C ASP A 908 49.40 -15.57 2.90
N ALA A 909 49.37 -14.58 3.80
CA ALA A 909 49.70 -13.19 3.48
C ALA A 909 51.11 -13.06 2.87
N GLU A 910 52.09 -13.71 3.49
CA GLU A 910 53.47 -13.73 3.00
C GLU A 910 53.58 -14.43 1.63
N ARG A 911 52.89 -15.57 1.45
CA ARG A 911 52.88 -16.30 0.18
C ARG A 911 52.22 -15.50 -0.94
N ASN A 912 51.14 -14.80 -0.63
CA ASN A 912 50.35 -14.02 -1.59
C ASN A 912 50.94 -12.61 -1.82
N GLY A 913 51.97 -12.21 -1.05
CA GLY A 913 52.58 -10.88 -1.14
C GLY A 913 51.66 -9.75 -0.65
N HIS A 914 50.68 -10.07 0.19
CA HIS A 914 49.79 -9.07 0.77
C HIS A 914 50.49 -8.29 1.88
N ARG A 915 50.17 -6.99 1.99
CA ARG A 915 50.75 -6.13 3.02
C ARG A 915 50.19 -6.49 4.39
N VAL A 916 51.06 -6.87 5.33
CA VAL A 916 50.66 -7.08 6.73
C VAL A 916 50.63 -5.74 7.47
N LEU A 917 49.45 -5.31 7.91
CA LEU A 917 49.26 -4.11 8.73
C LEU A 917 49.52 -4.38 10.21
N ALA A 918 49.09 -5.54 10.69
CA ALA A 918 49.29 -6.00 12.06
C ALA A 918 49.13 -7.54 12.14
N VAL A 919 49.62 -8.13 13.24
CA VAL A 919 49.51 -9.57 13.50
C VAL A 919 48.74 -9.81 14.80
N VAL A 920 47.63 -10.55 14.70
CA VAL A 920 46.84 -11.02 15.84
C VAL A 920 47.54 -12.24 16.43
N ARG A 921 48.23 -12.03 17.55
CA ARG A 921 48.98 -13.09 18.25
C ARG A 921 48.08 -13.99 19.09
N GLY A 922 46.90 -13.51 19.47
CA GLY A 922 45.92 -14.27 20.24
C GLY A 922 44.65 -13.46 20.46
N SER A 923 43.56 -14.16 20.73
CA SER A 923 42.25 -13.61 21.11
C SER A 923 41.61 -14.54 22.13
N ALA A 924 40.79 -13.98 23.01
CA ALA A 924 40.03 -14.72 24.01
C ALA A 924 38.67 -14.05 24.18
N VAL A 925 37.63 -14.87 24.36
CA VAL A 925 36.22 -14.46 24.51
C VAL A 925 35.66 -15.06 25.79
#